data_AF-A0A5N7C099-F1
#
_entry.id   AF-A0A5N7C099-F1
#
_cell.length_a   1.000
_cell.length_b   1.000
_cell.length_c   1.000
_cell.angle_alpha   90.00
_cell.angle_beta   90.00
_cell.angle_gamma   90.00
#
_symmetry.space_group_name_H-M   'P 1'
#
loop_
_entity.id
_entity.type
_entity.pdbx_description
1 polymer ?
#
loop_
_entity_poly.entity_id
_entity_poly.type
_entity_poly.pdbx_seq_one_letter_code
_entity_poly.pdbx_strand_id
1 'polypeptide(L)'
;MAERNVLRKDQLEISLHNEKKLIQEGTIKDDNPLDLSEPFRELCNACRKGDLKVCQEKITEGVNINARDPYDYTPLILASLCGHYEVAQLLLESGALCERDTFQGERCLYNALNDRIRNLLLEYDYSKSTDPLQPLAAHISSLLTRDHPGTSDIVVTAEDESLYLHKFILSARSPYFHNKLAAAPDTATWKLPSTIPPQAFTAAIKYLYFGEAPRELRSGPGTGFTESEVFAGIDRIAKHLEIDTLVDSILESGDRRLARQRRTTELAKGRDQLEDWFRSNVLKNKLVVETSKAHEVKWDRNNTLFADVLLQADELPEDTDGYSNGTSRPEDDTKASSKEQTQKSVLFPCHRAMLLRSEFFHTMFSSPFREAHIKDYLHIINVDCSPDVLEIILTFIYTERVDFPLEVAVDVLFAADMLFIEKLKTKAAVVISTLGSGNMSQVEAAKTRGTKEEDDLDIYAIIRAAWMTRVQRLEEFAARFFAYRLEAHIDSPEFAELIQESASRIQGRQETDSIELLDDIRFYLGERFRLRFDDAGLEEMMEEEQAQQHIADAAAAVEGVEKVTNGIETIGLAGKGPVDGVKHADDTDRPSLKEQDHSHVIRNLNGEIAVDEFDKDAMNYQILMDKLDRILERLDLEA
;
A
#
# COMPACT_ATOMS: atom_id res chain seq x y z
N MET A 1 -12.52 18.63 -27.73
CA MET A 1 -12.65 19.60 -26.62
C MET A 1 -14.13 19.73 -26.31
N ALA A 2 -14.61 19.09 -25.25
CA ALA A 2 -16.00 19.26 -24.82
C ALA A 2 -16.09 20.59 -24.06
N GLU A 3 -17.00 21.47 -24.45
CA GLU A 3 -17.29 22.71 -23.72
C GLU A 3 -17.61 22.38 -22.26
N ARG A 4 -16.81 22.92 -21.32
CA ARG A 4 -17.17 22.92 -19.89
C ARG A 4 -18.45 23.72 -19.76
N ASN A 5 -19.57 23.02 -19.68
CA ASN A 5 -20.90 23.61 -19.55
C ASN A 5 -21.06 24.10 -18.11
N VAL A 6 -20.58 25.31 -17.82
CA VAL A 6 -20.66 25.92 -16.49
C VAL A 6 -22.13 26.25 -16.22
N LEU A 7 -22.74 25.49 -15.31
CA LEU A 7 -24.13 25.68 -14.90
C LEU A 7 -24.28 27.01 -14.16
N ARG A 8 -25.40 27.72 -14.40
CA ARG A 8 -25.76 28.90 -13.60
C ARG A 8 -26.12 28.48 -12.17
N LYS A 9 -25.93 29.38 -11.19
CA LYS A 9 -26.23 29.13 -9.77
C LYS A 9 -27.60 28.46 -9.54
N ASP A 10 -28.64 28.98 -10.18
CA ASP A 10 -30.01 28.48 -10.05
C ASP A 10 -30.14 27.04 -10.60
N GLN A 11 -29.41 26.74 -11.69
CA GLN A 11 -29.36 25.39 -12.27
C GLN A 11 -28.57 24.42 -11.40
N LEU A 12 -27.50 24.89 -10.74
CA LEU A 12 -26.74 24.12 -9.76
C LEU A 12 -27.58 23.79 -8.54
N GLU A 13 -28.33 24.77 -7.99
CA GLU A 13 -29.20 24.55 -6.83
C GLU A 13 -30.32 23.55 -7.15
N ILE A 14 -30.93 23.64 -8.33
CA ILE A 14 -31.94 22.67 -8.79
C ILE A 14 -31.30 21.28 -8.98
N SER A 15 -30.13 21.20 -9.61
CA SER A 15 -29.41 19.94 -9.80
C SER A 15 -29.08 19.30 -8.45
N LEU A 16 -28.56 20.07 -7.50
CA LEU A 16 -28.19 19.61 -6.16
C LEU A 16 -29.42 19.21 -5.33
N HIS A 17 -30.55 19.89 -5.50
CA HIS A 17 -31.81 19.50 -4.87
C HIS A 17 -32.34 18.18 -5.44
N ASN A 18 -32.33 18.02 -6.77
CA ASN A 18 -32.73 16.77 -7.43
C ASN A 18 -31.79 15.62 -7.04
N GLU A 19 -30.49 15.87 -6.96
CA GLU A 19 -29.49 14.91 -6.51
C GLU A 19 -29.73 14.48 -5.05
N LYS A 20 -29.92 15.44 -4.14
CA LYS A 20 -30.26 15.14 -2.73
C LYS A 20 -31.54 14.33 -2.62
N LYS A 21 -32.53 14.60 -3.46
CA LYS A 21 -33.77 13.83 -3.53
C LYS A 21 -33.52 12.40 -4.02
N LEU A 22 -32.73 12.22 -5.07
CA LEU A 22 -32.35 10.89 -5.59
C LEU A 22 -31.53 10.08 -4.58
N ILE A 23 -30.69 10.75 -3.77
CA ILE A 23 -29.97 10.13 -2.65
C ILE A 23 -30.94 9.72 -1.54
N GLN A 24 -31.88 10.59 -1.15
CA GLN A 24 -32.91 10.27 -0.15
C GLN A 24 -33.82 9.12 -0.58
N GLU A 25 -34.11 9.03 -1.88
CA GLU A 25 -34.87 7.93 -2.48
C GLU A 25 -34.03 6.65 -2.66
N GLY A 26 -32.72 6.69 -2.34
CA GLY A 26 -31.81 5.55 -2.41
C GLY A 26 -31.39 5.15 -3.83
N THR A 27 -31.68 5.99 -4.83
CA THR A 27 -31.38 5.72 -6.24
C THR A 27 -29.89 5.95 -6.55
N ILE A 28 -29.28 6.98 -5.96
CA ILE A 28 -27.84 7.33 -6.08
C ILE A 28 -27.20 7.18 -4.69
N LYS A 29 -25.99 6.63 -4.59
CA LYS A 29 -25.21 6.67 -3.34
C LYS A 29 -24.61 8.06 -3.15
N ASP A 30 -24.71 8.60 -1.93
CA ASP A 30 -23.89 9.74 -1.53
C ASP A 30 -22.42 9.30 -1.59
N ASP A 31 -21.58 10.05 -2.30
CA ASP A 31 -20.13 9.74 -2.39
C ASP A 31 -19.48 9.94 -1.01
N ASN A 32 -20.05 10.83 -0.20
CA ASN A 32 -19.57 11.18 1.13
C ASN A 32 -20.74 11.11 2.13
N PRO A 33 -21.25 9.91 2.45
CA PRO A 33 -22.38 9.76 3.35
C PRO A 33 -22.01 10.23 4.77
N LEU A 34 -22.97 10.78 5.50
CA LEU A 34 -22.79 11.06 6.93
C LEU A 34 -22.72 9.73 7.68
N ASP A 35 -21.57 9.46 8.33
CA ASP A 35 -21.39 8.27 9.16
C ASP A 35 -21.23 8.67 10.63
N LEU A 36 -22.07 8.11 11.48
CA LEU A 36 -22.12 8.34 12.92
C LEU A 36 -21.72 7.10 13.72
N SER A 37 -21.27 6.04 13.04
CA SER A 37 -20.84 4.80 13.66
C SER A 37 -19.62 5.03 14.55
N GLU A 38 -19.50 4.22 15.61
CA GLU A 38 -18.36 4.28 16.53
C GLU A 38 -17.02 3.98 15.83
N PRO A 39 -16.90 2.95 14.95
CA PRO A 39 -15.67 2.70 14.20
C PRO A 39 -15.23 3.88 13.31
N PHE A 40 -16.19 4.57 12.68
CA PHE A 40 -15.87 5.77 11.88
C PHE A 40 -15.41 6.94 12.74
N ARG A 41 -16.03 7.15 13.91
CA ARG A 41 -15.57 8.17 14.87
C ARG A 41 -14.18 7.88 15.40
N GLU A 42 -13.86 6.61 15.63
CA GLU A 42 -12.52 6.16 16.01
C GLU A 42 -11.51 6.46 14.89
N LEU A 43 -11.83 6.13 13.63
CA LEU A 43 -11.01 6.49 12.47
C LEU A 43 -10.79 8.02 12.39
N CYS A 44 -11.84 8.83 12.48
CA CYS A 44 -11.70 10.29 12.45
C CYS A 44 -10.81 10.81 13.58
N ASN A 45 -10.91 10.25 14.78
CA ASN A 45 -10.06 10.64 15.90
C ASN A 45 -8.60 10.19 15.70
N ALA A 46 -8.38 9.00 15.14
CA ALA A 46 -7.06 8.53 14.76
C ALA A 46 -6.43 9.47 13.71
N CYS A 47 -7.19 9.88 12.68
CA CYS A 47 -6.72 10.84 11.68
C CYS A 47 -6.38 12.21 12.25
N ARG A 48 -7.08 12.67 13.29
CA ARG A 48 -6.73 13.92 14.00
C ARG A 48 -5.45 13.81 14.80
N LYS A 49 -5.21 12.65 15.41
CA LYS A 49 -4.05 12.37 16.26
C LYS A 49 -2.80 12.00 15.45
N GLY A 50 -2.96 11.54 14.22
CA GLY A 50 -1.88 10.96 13.42
C GLY A 50 -1.63 9.49 13.76
N ASP A 51 -2.61 8.82 14.37
CA ASP A 51 -2.48 7.42 14.78
C ASP A 51 -2.66 6.49 13.57
N LEU A 52 -1.55 6.24 12.88
CA LEU A 52 -1.49 5.46 11.65
C LEU A 52 -1.99 4.02 11.84
N LYS A 53 -1.67 3.40 12.98
CA LYS A 53 -2.04 2.01 13.29
C LYS A 53 -3.55 1.88 13.43
N VAL A 54 -4.17 2.71 14.26
CA VAL A 54 -5.64 2.70 14.42
C VAL A 54 -6.31 3.07 13.10
N CYS A 55 -5.76 4.01 12.31
CA CYS A 55 -6.29 4.30 10.98
C CYS A 55 -6.33 3.04 10.11
N GLN A 56 -5.24 2.28 10.04
CA GLN A 56 -5.18 1.07 9.24
C GLN A 56 -6.09 -0.04 9.75
N GLU A 57 -6.12 -0.28 11.06
CA GLU A 57 -7.04 -1.25 11.68
C GLU A 57 -8.50 -0.95 11.27
N LYS A 58 -8.93 0.32 11.35
CA LYS A 58 -10.28 0.73 10.96
C LYS A 58 -10.53 0.65 9.46
N ILE A 59 -9.52 0.94 8.64
CA ILE A 59 -9.60 0.75 7.19
C ILE A 59 -9.79 -0.75 6.87
N THR A 60 -9.03 -1.62 7.53
CA THR A 60 -9.12 -3.09 7.39
C THR A 60 -10.46 -3.64 7.90
N GLU A 61 -11.03 -3.06 8.97
CA GLU A 61 -12.40 -3.36 9.43
C GLU A 61 -13.49 -2.99 8.39
N GLY A 62 -13.12 -2.28 7.30
CA GLY A 62 -14.01 -1.94 6.20
C GLY A 62 -14.78 -0.63 6.43
N VAL A 63 -14.29 0.25 7.31
CA VAL A 63 -14.86 1.58 7.54
C VAL A 63 -14.82 2.40 6.24
N ASN A 64 -15.92 3.10 5.92
CA ASN A 64 -15.96 3.94 4.74
C ASN A 64 -15.09 5.19 4.91
N ILE A 65 -13.88 5.16 4.35
CA ILE A 65 -12.90 6.25 4.39
C ILE A 65 -13.37 7.56 3.71
N ASN A 66 -14.44 7.50 2.92
CA ASN A 66 -14.99 8.64 2.17
C ASN A 66 -16.23 9.24 2.84
N ALA A 67 -16.73 8.61 3.91
CA ALA A 67 -17.79 9.19 4.71
C ALA A 67 -17.35 10.51 5.38
N ARG A 68 -18.35 11.28 5.81
CA ARG A 68 -18.15 12.55 6.51
C ARG A 68 -18.64 12.47 7.94
N ASP A 69 -17.95 13.18 8.81
CA ASP A 69 -18.33 13.36 10.19
C ASP A 69 -19.44 14.42 10.35
N PRO A 70 -19.95 14.67 11.58
CA PRO A 70 -20.99 15.68 11.82
C PRO A 70 -20.63 17.12 11.41
N TYR A 71 -19.36 17.38 11.10
CA TYR A 71 -18.82 18.69 10.70
C TYR A 71 -18.49 18.74 9.20
N ASP A 72 -19.00 17.77 8.43
CA ASP A 72 -18.75 17.59 7.00
C ASP A 72 -17.26 17.38 6.66
N TYR A 73 -16.44 16.87 7.59
CA TYR A 73 -15.06 16.49 7.33
C TYR A 73 -14.94 15.01 7.01
N THR A 74 -14.23 14.70 5.93
CA THR A 74 -13.75 13.33 5.66
C THR A 74 -12.49 13.03 6.47
N PRO A 75 -12.18 11.76 6.75
CA PRO A 75 -10.90 11.35 7.34
C PRO A 75 -9.67 11.98 6.68
N LEU A 76 -9.68 12.09 5.34
CA LEU A 76 -8.58 12.68 4.58
C LEU A 76 -8.43 14.19 4.85
N ILE A 77 -9.55 14.93 4.98
CA ILE A 77 -9.49 16.35 5.34
C ILE A 77 -8.95 16.50 6.77
N LEU A 78 -9.34 15.63 7.69
CA LEU A 78 -8.84 15.67 9.07
C LEU A 78 -7.33 15.42 9.14
N ALA A 79 -6.83 14.40 8.44
CA ALA A 79 -5.40 14.12 8.36
C ALA A 79 -4.62 15.28 7.73
N SER A 80 -5.17 15.86 6.66
CA SER A 80 -4.55 17.00 5.94
C SER A 80 -4.52 18.27 6.79
N LEU A 81 -5.62 18.57 7.50
CA LEU A 81 -5.77 19.70 8.42
C LEU A 81 -4.83 19.60 9.62
N CYS A 82 -4.65 18.39 10.14
CA CYS A 82 -3.79 18.16 11.30
C CYS A 82 -2.31 17.93 10.94
N GLY A 83 -1.95 17.92 9.65
CA GLY A 83 -0.55 17.81 9.21
C GLY A 83 0.04 16.41 9.19
N HIS A 84 -0.79 15.37 9.23
CA HIS A 84 -0.33 13.99 9.31
C HIS A 84 -0.13 13.41 7.90
N TYR A 85 1.07 13.61 7.35
CA TYR A 85 1.43 13.21 5.98
C TYR A 85 1.22 11.70 5.75
N GLU A 86 1.71 10.88 6.66
CA GLU A 86 1.67 9.41 6.56
C GLU A 86 0.23 8.90 6.59
N VAL A 87 -0.63 9.51 7.41
CA VAL A 87 -2.06 9.17 7.46
C VAL A 87 -2.78 9.62 6.20
N ALA A 88 -2.46 10.82 5.68
CA ALA A 88 -3.02 11.29 4.42
C ALA A 88 -2.61 10.38 3.25
N GLN A 89 -1.35 9.96 3.21
CA GLN A 89 -0.84 9.01 2.22
C GLN A 89 -1.54 7.65 2.33
N LEU A 90 -1.65 7.09 3.54
CA LEU A 90 -2.37 5.83 3.79
C LEU A 90 -3.82 5.90 3.30
N LEU A 91 -4.53 6.99 3.60
CA LEU A 91 -5.91 7.19 3.18
C LEU A 91 -6.03 7.25 1.66
N LEU A 92 -5.15 7.99 0.98
CA LEU A 92 -5.10 8.07 -0.48
C LEU A 92 -4.79 6.70 -1.12
N GLU A 93 -3.81 5.97 -0.59
CA GLU A 93 -3.45 4.60 -1.01
C GLU A 93 -4.62 3.62 -0.78
N SER A 94 -5.40 3.85 0.27
CA SER A 94 -6.61 3.07 0.59
C SER A 94 -7.84 3.48 -0.22
N GLY A 95 -7.74 4.47 -1.10
CA GLY A 95 -8.81 4.90 -2.02
C GLY A 95 -9.64 6.09 -1.54
N ALA A 96 -9.09 6.96 -0.69
CA ALA A 96 -9.77 8.19 -0.27
C ALA A 96 -9.95 9.16 -1.45
N LEU A 97 -11.14 9.77 -1.54
CA LEU A 97 -11.53 10.70 -2.61
C LEU A 97 -10.89 12.08 -2.41
N CYS A 98 -9.95 12.45 -3.29
CA CYS A 98 -9.40 13.80 -3.38
C CYS A 98 -9.63 14.39 -4.78
N GLU A 99 -10.89 14.68 -5.11
CA GLU A 99 -11.25 15.25 -6.41
C GLU A 99 -11.08 16.78 -6.41
N ARG A 100 -10.17 17.29 -7.25
CA ARG A 100 -9.82 18.72 -7.33
C ARG A 100 -10.99 19.64 -7.68
N ASP A 101 -12.01 19.13 -8.36
CA ASP A 101 -13.19 19.89 -8.78
C ASP A 101 -14.41 19.62 -7.85
N THR A 102 -14.21 19.00 -6.69
CA THR A 102 -15.27 18.78 -5.68
C THR A 102 -15.07 19.67 -4.47
N PHE A 103 -16.18 20.00 -3.81
CA PHE A 103 -16.16 20.73 -2.54
C PHE A 103 -15.27 20.07 -1.48
N GLN A 104 -15.18 18.74 -1.49
CA GLN A 104 -14.39 17.98 -0.52
C GLN A 104 -12.91 17.98 -0.86
N GLY A 105 -12.52 17.80 -2.13
CA GLY A 105 -11.12 17.87 -2.54
C GLY A 105 -10.55 19.28 -2.48
N GLU A 106 -11.30 20.32 -2.84
CA GLU A 106 -10.89 21.72 -2.64
C GLU A 106 -10.66 22.03 -1.16
N ARG A 107 -11.56 21.56 -0.26
CA ARG A 107 -11.36 21.67 1.19
C ARG A 107 -10.13 20.92 1.66
N CYS A 108 -9.84 19.74 1.10
CA CYS A 108 -8.66 18.98 1.47
C CYS A 108 -7.37 19.72 1.11
N LEU A 109 -7.29 20.27 -0.11
CA LEU A 109 -6.15 21.06 -0.58
C LEU A 109 -5.98 22.37 0.19
N TYR A 110 -7.08 23.07 0.46
CA TYR A 110 -7.05 24.33 1.20
C TYR A 110 -6.62 24.13 2.67
N ASN A 111 -7.07 23.03 3.28
CA ASN A 111 -6.74 22.71 4.67
C ASN A 111 -5.41 21.94 4.82
N ALA A 112 -4.63 21.73 3.77
CA ALA A 112 -3.32 21.08 3.93
C ALA A 112 -2.41 21.94 4.83
N LEU A 113 -1.95 21.38 5.96
CA LEU A 113 -1.15 22.11 6.93
C LEU A 113 0.21 22.56 6.36
N ASN A 114 0.82 21.74 5.50
CA ASN A 114 2.13 21.98 4.91
C ASN A 114 2.16 21.70 3.39
N ASP A 115 3.18 22.23 2.70
CA ASP A 115 3.33 22.06 1.25
C ASP A 115 3.63 20.60 0.87
N ARG A 116 4.21 19.81 1.77
CA ARG A 116 4.45 18.38 1.55
C ARG A 116 3.14 17.60 1.35
N ILE A 117 2.14 17.82 2.20
CA ILE A 117 0.80 17.24 2.06
C ILE A 117 0.09 17.80 0.83
N ARG A 118 0.20 19.11 0.60
CA ARG A 118 -0.39 19.74 -0.59
C ARG A 118 0.16 19.11 -1.88
N ASN A 119 1.47 18.91 -1.97
CA ASN A 119 2.12 18.28 -3.10
C ASN A 119 1.68 16.82 -3.25
N LEU A 120 1.58 16.05 -2.16
CA LEU A 120 1.02 14.69 -2.19
C LEU A 120 -0.41 14.66 -2.77
N LEU A 121 -1.30 15.55 -2.28
CA LEU A 121 -2.68 15.66 -2.77
C LEU A 121 -2.74 16.10 -4.25
N LEU A 122 -1.79 16.93 -4.68
CA LEU A 122 -1.68 17.35 -6.07
C LEU A 122 -1.07 16.26 -6.96
N GLU A 123 -0.11 15.48 -6.50
CA GLU A 123 0.43 14.35 -7.25
C GLU A 123 -0.60 13.23 -7.42
N TYR A 124 -1.50 13.08 -6.45
CA TYR A 124 -2.57 12.10 -6.49
C TYR A 124 -3.63 12.42 -7.54
N ASP A 125 -3.46 11.86 -8.74
CA ASP A 125 -4.41 12.01 -9.86
C ASP A 125 -5.59 11.04 -9.73
N TYR A 126 -6.63 11.48 -9.02
CA TYR A 126 -7.88 10.70 -8.86
C TYR A 126 -8.64 10.49 -10.17
N SER A 127 -8.37 11.23 -11.26
CA SER A 127 -8.99 10.92 -12.57
C SER A 127 -8.59 9.53 -13.10
N LYS A 128 -7.56 8.92 -12.48
CA LYS A 128 -7.07 7.56 -12.67
C LYS A 128 -7.37 6.62 -11.50
N SER A 129 -8.20 7.00 -10.52
CA SER A 129 -8.71 6.07 -9.49
C SER A 129 -9.59 5.04 -10.19
N THR A 130 -8.89 4.06 -10.72
CA THR A 130 -9.50 2.95 -11.40
C THR A 130 -10.07 2.11 -10.26
N ASP A 131 -11.33 1.68 -10.39
CA ASP A 131 -11.94 0.73 -9.47
C ASP A 131 -10.88 -0.28 -8.99
N PRO A 132 -10.68 -0.48 -7.68
CA PRO A 132 -9.62 -1.38 -7.19
C PRO A 132 -9.73 -2.78 -7.80
N LEU A 133 -10.94 -3.19 -8.20
CA LEU A 133 -11.23 -4.46 -8.87
C LEU A 133 -10.99 -4.44 -10.38
N GLN A 134 -10.71 -3.30 -10.99
CA GLN A 134 -10.46 -3.20 -12.42
C GLN A 134 -9.34 -4.12 -12.93
N PRO A 135 -8.21 -4.34 -12.23
CA PRO A 135 -7.20 -5.30 -12.67
C PRO A 135 -7.74 -6.73 -12.74
N LEU A 136 -8.52 -7.15 -11.74
CA LEU A 136 -9.19 -8.45 -11.73
C LEU A 136 -10.21 -8.55 -12.88
N ALA A 137 -11.01 -7.50 -13.06
CA ALA A 137 -11.99 -7.41 -14.13
C ALA A 137 -11.34 -7.48 -15.52
N ALA A 138 -10.27 -6.70 -15.73
CA ALA A 138 -9.51 -6.67 -16.97
C ALA A 138 -8.86 -8.02 -17.27
N HIS A 139 -8.26 -8.66 -16.26
CA HIS A 139 -7.69 -10.00 -16.41
C HIS A 139 -8.75 -11.01 -16.84
N ILE A 140 -9.86 -11.12 -16.11
CA ILE A 140 -10.90 -12.09 -16.41
C ILE A 140 -11.54 -11.81 -17.76
N SER A 141 -11.84 -10.55 -18.09
CA SER A 141 -12.34 -10.17 -19.42
C SER A 141 -11.37 -10.56 -20.54
N SER A 142 -10.06 -10.41 -20.32
CA SER A 142 -9.05 -10.76 -21.32
C SER A 142 -9.03 -12.26 -21.65
N LEU A 143 -9.46 -13.12 -20.73
CA LEU A 143 -9.53 -14.57 -20.93
C LEU A 143 -10.48 -14.97 -22.08
N LEU A 144 -11.45 -14.13 -22.46
CA LEU A 144 -12.35 -14.39 -23.59
C LEU A 144 -11.66 -14.26 -24.95
N THR A 145 -10.60 -13.47 -25.04
CA THR A 145 -9.90 -13.16 -26.30
C THR A 145 -8.46 -13.66 -26.32
N ARG A 146 -8.06 -14.40 -25.29
CA ARG A 146 -6.68 -14.85 -25.10
C ARG A 146 -6.44 -16.16 -25.81
N ASP A 147 -5.51 -16.14 -26.77
CA ASP A 147 -5.15 -17.34 -27.54
C ASP A 147 -4.08 -18.19 -26.81
N HIS A 148 -3.13 -17.54 -26.12
CA HIS A 148 -2.02 -18.24 -25.45
C HIS A 148 -1.71 -17.71 -24.04
N PRO A 149 -1.40 -18.59 -23.07
CA PRO A 149 -1.56 -20.04 -23.13
C PRO A 149 -3.05 -20.44 -23.10
N GLY A 150 -3.40 -21.56 -23.73
CA GLY A 150 -4.78 -22.05 -23.74
C GLY A 150 -5.19 -22.59 -22.36
N THR A 151 -6.18 -21.96 -21.74
CA THR A 151 -6.69 -22.30 -20.40
C THR A 151 -8.16 -22.68 -20.37
N SER A 152 -8.85 -22.63 -21.51
CA SER A 152 -10.28 -22.97 -21.60
C SER A 152 -10.52 -24.47 -21.45
N ASP A 153 -11.61 -24.82 -20.78
CA ASP A 153 -11.98 -26.18 -20.41
C ASP A 153 -13.40 -26.57 -20.85
N ILE A 154 -14.15 -25.62 -21.43
CA ILE A 154 -15.48 -25.85 -22.02
C ILE A 154 -15.67 -25.00 -23.29
N VAL A 155 -16.24 -25.62 -24.32
CA VAL A 155 -16.60 -24.94 -25.59
C VAL A 155 -18.11 -24.77 -25.68
N VAL A 156 -18.57 -23.56 -25.92
CA VAL A 156 -19.97 -23.28 -26.21
C VAL A 156 -20.15 -23.06 -27.70
N THR A 157 -21.00 -23.87 -28.33
CA THR A 157 -21.30 -23.76 -29.76
C THR A 157 -22.67 -23.12 -29.98
N ALA A 158 -22.73 -22.08 -30.79
CA ALA A 158 -23.94 -21.39 -31.21
C ALA A 158 -23.95 -21.26 -32.74
N GLU A 159 -24.74 -22.08 -33.43
CA GLU A 159 -24.77 -22.16 -34.90
C GLU A 159 -23.37 -22.30 -35.51
N ASP A 160 -22.80 -21.23 -36.06
CA ASP A 160 -21.48 -21.19 -36.70
C ASP A 160 -20.35 -20.64 -35.80
N GLU A 161 -20.66 -20.19 -34.58
CA GLU A 161 -19.69 -19.61 -33.63
C GLU A 161 -19.36 -20.59 -32.49
N SER A 162 -18.08 -20.60 -32.08
CA SER A 162 -17.59 -21.36 -30.93
C SER A 162 -16.89 -20.43 -29.95
N LEU A 163 -17.33 -20.46 -28.69
CA LEU A 163 -16.77 -19.68 -27.59
C LEU A 163 -16.02 -20.60 -26.64
N TYR A 164 -14.76 -20.25 -26.35
CA TYR A 164 -13.90 -21.00 -25.44
C TYR A 164 -13.98 -20.36 -24.05
N LEU A 165 -14.53 -21.09 -23.08
CA LEU A 165 -14.86 -20.57 -21.75
C LEU A 165 -14.21 -21.41 -20.64
N HIS A 166 -14.45 -21.00 -19.39
CA HIS A 166 -13.87 -21.56 -18.16
C HIS A 166 -15.00 -22.03 -17.23
N LYS A 167 -15.04 -23.32 -16.91
CA LYS A 167 -16.07 -23.95 -16.08
C LYS A 167 -16.14 -23.31 -14.69
N PHE A 168 -14.99 -23.00 -14.08
CA PHE A 168 -14.96 -22.40 -12.76
C PHE A 168 -15.62 -21.00 -12.75
N ILE A 169 -15.37 -20.16 -13.76
CA ILE A 169 -15.98 -18.82 -13.86
C ILE A 169 -17.50 -18.95 -14.04
N LEU A 170 -17.93 -19.82 -14.96
CA LEU A 170 -19.35 -20.09 -15.18
C LEU A 170 -20.02 -20.62 -13.92
N SER A 171 -19.38 -21.58 -13.24
CA SER A 171 -19.89 -22.19 -12.01
C SER A 171 -19.90 -21.23 -10.81
N ALA A 172 -18.99 -20.26 -10.76
CA ALA A 172 -18.96 -19.26 -9.69
C ALA A 172 -20.03 -18.18 -9.90
N ARG A 173 -20.24 -17.77 -11.16
CA ARG A 173 -21.03 -16.58 -11.51
C ARG A 173 -22.46 -16.90 -11.98
N SER A 174 -22.80 -18.17 -12.24
CA SER A 174 -24.13 -18.61 -12.65
C SER A 174 -24.57 -19.85 -11.86
N PRO A 175 -25.66 -19.75 -11.08
CA PRO A 175 -26.23 -20.89 -10.35
C PRO A 175 -26.64 -22.06 -11.27
N TYR A 176 -27.14 -21.75 -12.48
CA TYR A 176 -27.44 -22.77 -13.49
C TYR A 176 -26.20 -23.59 -13.85
N PHE A 177 -25.09 -22.93 -14.19
CA PHE A 177 -23.85 -23.62 -14.54
C PHE A 177 -23.24 -24.34 -13.35
N HIS A 178 -23.36 -23.78 -12.13
CA HIS A 178 -22.96 -24.46 -10.90
C HIS A 178 -23.62 -25.84 -10.78
N ASN A 179 -24.95 -25.89 -10.80
CA ASN A 179 -25.70 -27.13 -10.64
C ASN A 179 -25.44 -28.11 -11.78
N LYS A 180 -25.34 -27.60 -13.00
CA LYS A 180 -25.12 -28.42 -14.19
C LYS A 180 -23.73 -29.06 -14.22
N LEU A 181 -22.68 -28.28 -13.97
CA LEU A 181 -21.30 -28.75 -14.02
C LEU A 181 -20.96 -29.59 -12.79
N ALA A 182 -21.63 -29.37 -11.65
CA ALA A 182 -21.55 -30.28 -10.51
C ALA A 182 -22.13 -31.67 -10.83
N ALA A 183 -23.22 -31.73 -11.60
CA ALA A 183 -23.82 -33.00 -12.02
C ALA A 183 -23.03 -33.71 -13.14
N ALA A 184 -22.34 -32.96 -14.00
CA ALA A 184 -21.60 -33.49 -15.14
C ALA A 184 -20.28 -32.70 -15.37
N PRO A 185 -19.24 -32.94 -14.54
CA PRO A 185 -17.97 -32.20 -14.60
C PRO A 185 -17.20 -32.43 -15.91
N ASP A 186 -17.37 -33.60 -16.53
CA ASP A 186 -16.71 -33.99 -17.78
C ASP A 186 -17.29 -33.29 -19.04
N THR A 187 -18.26 -32.39 -18.86
CA THR A 187 -18.89 -31.67 -19.97
C THR A 187 -17.87 -30.79 -20.70
N ALA A 188 -17.39 -31.23 -21.86
CA ALA A 188 -16.43 -30.47 -22.68
C ALA A 188 -17.11 -29.50 -23.66
N THR A 189 -18.38 -29.76 -24.03
CA THR A 189 -19.11 -28.95 -25.01
C THR A 189 -20.53 -28.69 -24.53
N TRP A 190 -20.98 -27.44 -24.68
CA TRP A 190 -22.37 -27.05 -24.44
C TRP A 190 -22.97 -26.36 -25.67
N LYS A 191 -24.21 -26.71 -26.02
CA LYS A 191 -24.90 -26.14 -27.19
C LYS A 191 -25.91 -25.09 -26.76
N LEU A 192 -25.82 -23.91 -27.36
CA LEU A 192 -26.81 -22.85 -27.17
C LEU A 192 -28.15 -23.26 -27.82
N PRO A 193 -29.30 -23.14 -27.12
CA PRO A 193 -30.60 -23.34 -27.75
C PRO A 193 -30.81 -22.37 -28.92
N SER A 194 -31.24 -22.86 -30.08
CA SER A 194 -31.46 -22.06 -31.30
C SER A 194 -32.51 -20.95 -31.14
N THR A 195 -33.30 -21.00 -30.07
CA THR A 195 -34.28 -19.95 -29.73
C THR A 195 -33.64 -18.67 -29.19
N ILE A 196 -32.37 -18.72 -28.77
CA ILE A 196 -31.65 -17.59 -28.15
C ILE A 196 -30.67 -17.02 -29.18
N PRO A 197 -30.76 -15.72 -29.51
CA PRO A 197 -29.80 -15.07 -30.40
C PRO A 197 -28.36 -15.20 -29.86
N PRO A 198 -27.35 -15.52 -30.69
CA PRO A 198 -25.95 -15.60 -30.26
C PRO A 198 -25.43 -14.32 -29.60
N GLN A 199 -25.92 -13.16 -30.04
CA GLN A 199 -25.57 -11.85 -29.46
C GLN A 199 -26.05 -11.71 -28.01
N ALA A 200 -27.23 -12.24 -27.69
CA ALA A 200 -27.76 -12.24 -26.33
C ALA A 200 -26.92 -13.11 -25.40
N PHE A 201 -26.52 -14.29 -25.88
CA PHE A 201 -25.61 -15.16 -25.14
C PHE A 201 -24.24 -14.50 -24.93
N THR A 202 -23.69 -13.84 -25.96
CA THR A 202 -22.41 -13.12 -25.87
C THR A 202 -22.46 -12.00 -24.82
N ALA A 203 -23.58 -11.26 -24.73
CA ALA A 203 -23.78 -10.26 -23.68
C ALA A 203 -23.77 -10.88 -22.27
N ALA A 204 -24.43 -12.02 -22.09
CA ALA A 204 -24.42 -12.75 -20.82
C ALA A 204 -23.02 -13.26 -20.45
N ILE A 205 -22.27 -13.82 -21.40
CA ILE A 205 -20.89 -14.28 -21.17
C ILE A 205 -19.97 -13.11 -20.81
N LYS A 206 -20.04 -11.99 -21.54
CA LYS A 206 -19.26 -10.80 -21.19
C LYS A 206 -19.55 -10.35 -19.77
N TYR A 207 -20.81 -10.31 -19.36
CA TYR A 207 -21.20 -9.97 -18.00
C TYR A 207 -20.63 -10.95 -16.95
N LEU A 208 -20.67 -12.26 -17.21
CA LEU A 208 -20.06 -13.25 -16.30
C LEU A 208 -18.54 -13.04 -16.15
N TYR A 209 -17.89 -12.55 -17.22
CA TYR A 209 -16.45 -12.28 -17.31
C TYR A 209 -16.05 -10.82 -17.01
N PHE A 210 -16.89 -10.05 -16.30
CA PHE A 210 -16.64 -8.64 -15.97
C PHE A 210 -16.50 -7.66 -17.15
N GLY A 211 -16.85 -8.11 -18.35
CA GLY A 211 -16.86 -7.30 -19.55
C GLY A 211 -17.98 -6.26 -19.54
N GLU A 212 -17.74 -5.15 -20.24
CA GLU A 212 -18.78 -4.14 -20.44
C GLU A 212 -19.92 -4.69 -21.30
N ALA A 213 -21.15 -4.36 -20.88
CA ALA A 213 -22.32 -4.53 -21.73
C ALA A 213 -22.09 -3.76 -23.05
N PRO A 214 -22.38 -4.36 -24.21
CA PRO A 214 -22.24 -3.67 -25.49
C PRO A 214 -23.21 -2.48 -25.54
N ARG A 215 -22.66 -1.25 -25.71
CA ARG A 215 -23.44 0.00 -25.85
C ARG A 215 -24.39 -0.02 -27.05
N GLU A 216 -24.00 -0.75 -28.08
CA GLU A 216 -24.83 -1.04 -29.24
C GLU A 216 -25.00 -2.55 -29.34
N LEU A 217 -26.23 -3.02 -29.12
CA LEU A 217 -26.62 -4.38 -29.45
C LEU A 217 -26.54 -4.47 -30.98
N ARG A 218 -25.43 -4.97 -31.54
CA ARG A 218 -25.25 -5.11 -32.99
C ARG A 218 -26.47 -5.79 -33.60
N SER A 219 -27.31 -4.98 -34.25
CA SER A 219 -28.59 -5.39 -34.82
C SER A 219 -28.71 -4.70 -36.16
N GLY A 220 -29.00 -5.45 -37.22
CA GLY A 220 -29.04 -4.88 -38.56
C GLY A 220 -28.95 -5.91 -39.68
N PRO A 221 -29.09 -5.46 -40.94
CA PRO A 221 -29.16 -6.34 -42.11
C PRO A 221 -27.92 -7.25 -42.19
N GLY A 222 -28.13 -8.58 -42.15
CA GLY A 222 -27.07 -9.58 -42.18
C GLY A 222 -26.88 -10.38 -40.87
N THR A 223 -27.44 -9.93 -39.74
CA THR A 223 -27.36 -10.66 -38.44
C THR A 223 -28.56 -11.58 -38.17
N GLY A 224 -29.65 -11.43 -38.93
CA GLY A 224 -30.87 -12.24 -38.79
C GLY A 224 -31.79 -11.84 -37.63
N PHE A 225 -31.39 -10.92 -36.74
CA PHE A 225 -32.17 -10.50 -35.57
C PHE A 225 -32.32 -8.98 -35.47
N THR A 226 -33.45 -8.53 -34.94
CA THR A 226 -33.73 -7.13 -34.57
C THR A 226 -33.25 -6.80 -33.15
N GLU A 227 -33.05 -5.51 -32.83
CA GLU A 227 -32.67 -5.09 -31.46
C GLU A 227 -33.65 -5.60 -30.40
N SER A 228 -34.95 -5.57 -30.72
CA SER A 228 -36.00 -6.07 -29.83
C SER A 228 -35.91 -7.57 -29.59
N GLU A 229 -35.58 -8.35 -30.61
CA GLU A 229 -35.38 -9.80 -30.49
C GLU A 229 -34.13 -10.15 -29.70
N VAL A 230 -33.04 -9.39 -29.89
CA VAL A 230 -31.81 -9.54 -29.10
C VAL A 230 -32.07 -9.19 -27.63
N PHE A 231 -32.78 -8.10 -27.35
CA PHE A 231 -33.15 -7.72 -25.98
C PHE A 231 -34.08 -8.74 -25.31
N ALA A 232 -35.08 -9.24 -26.02
CA ALA A 232 -35.92 -10.34 -25.54
C ALA A 232 -35.12 -11.65 -25.37
N GLY A 233 -34.07 -11.84 -26.17
CA GLY A 233 -33.09 -12.91 -26.01
C GLY A 233 -32.27 -12.76 -24.72
N ILE A 234 -31.86 -11.53 -24.38
CA ILE A 234 -31.12 -11.20 -23.16
C ILE A 234 -31.95 -11.51 -21.91
N ASP A 235 -33.21 -11.11 -21.87
CA ASP A 235 -34.11 -11.46 -20.75
C ASP A 235 -34.31 -12.98 -20.62
N ARG A 236 -34.45 -13.69 -21.75
CA ARG A 236 -34.58 -15.16 -21.76
C ARG A 236 -33.32 -15.86 -21.26
N ILE A 237 -32.13 -15.44 -21.71
CA ILE A 237 -30.87 -16.05 -21.27
C ILE A 237 -30.52 -15.66 -19.83
N ALA A 238 -30.82 -14.44 -19.40
CA ALA A 238 -30.68 -14.00 -18.01
C ALA A 238 -31.45 -14.92 -17.06
N LYS A 239 -32.74 -15.19 -17.37
CA LYS A 239 -33.56 -16.13 -16.59
C LYS A 239 -33.05 -17.56 -16.67
N HIS A 240 -32.60 -18.00 -17.85
CA HIS A 240 -32.09 -19.36 -18.02
C HIS A 240 -30.79 -19.62 -17.26
N LEU A 241 -29.89 -18.64 -17.22
CA LEU A 241 -28.62 -18.71 -16.51
C LEU A 241 -28.70 -18.23 -15.05
N GLU A 242 -29.89 -17.79 -14.61
CA GLU A 242 -30.15 -17.26 -13.27
C GLU A 242 -29.27 -16.03 -12.94
N ILE A 243 -29.24 -15.06 -13.86
CA ILE A 243 -28.48 -13.81 -13.80
C ILE A 243 -29.44 -12.61 -13.79
N ASP A 244 -30.09 -12.36 -12.66
CA ASP A 244 -31.17 -11.37 -12.55
C ASP A 244 -30.71 -9.92 -12.86
N THR A 245 -29.46 -9.59 -12.52
CA THR A 245 -28.90 -8.23 -12.66
C THR A 245 -28.39 -7.89 -14.07
N LEU A 246 -28.39 -8.87 -15.01
CA LEU A 246 -27.90 -8.65 -16.37
C LEU A 246 -28.73 -7.59 -17.11
N VAL A 247 -30.06 -7.70 -17.05
CA VAL A 247 -30.97 -6.80 -17.77
C VAL A 247 -30.83 -5.37 -17.25
N ASP A 248 -30.76 -5.20 -15.92
CA ASP A 248 -30.58 -3.90 -15.26
C ASP A 248 -29.23 -3.24 -15.58
N SER A 249 -28.21 -4.05 -15.88
CA SER A 249 -26.89 -3.55 -16.29
C SER A 249 -26.86 -3.00 -17.72
N ILE A 250 -27.76 -3.49 -18.59
CA ILE A 250 -27.85 -3.11 -20.01
C ILE A 250 -28.81 -1.94 -20.22
N LEU A 251 -29.81 -1.79 -19.35
CA LEU A 251 -30.74 -0.66 -19.36
C LEU A 251 -30.01 0.64 -18.94
N GLU A 252 -29.41 1.32 -19.91
CA GLU A 252 -28.71 2.59 -19.74
C GLU A 252 -29.62 3.65 -19.08
N SER A 253 -29.28 4.07 -17.86
CA SER A 253 -29.71 5.37 -17.34
C SER A 253 -28.75 6.43 -17.86
N GLY A 254 -29.22 7.48 -18.53
CA GLY A 254 -28.39 8.56 -19.10
C GLY A 254 -27.49 9.33 -18.12
N ASP A 255 -27.49 8.96 -16.84
CA ASP A 255 -26.62 9.49 -15.80
C ASP A 255 -25.33 8.66 -15.68
N ARG A 256 -24.21 9.30 -16.01
CA ARG A 256 -22.86 8.70 -15.98
C ARG A 256 -22.43 8.25 -14.58
N ARG A 257 -22.93 8.90 -13.51
CA ARG A 257 -22.58 8.56 -12.13
C ARG A 257 -23.26 7.27 -11.69
N LEU A 258 -24.56 7.15 -11.97
CA LEU A 258 -25.33 5.92 -11.74
C LEU A 258 -24.72 4.72 -12.48
N ALA A 259 -24.30 4.90 -13.73
CA ALA A 259 -23.66 3.83 -14.50
C ALA A 259 -22.34 3.36 -13.87
N ARG A 260 -21.49 4.29 -13.40
CA ARG A 260 -20.24 3.95 -12.70
C ARG A 260 -20.52 3.21 -11.39
N GLN A 261 -21.44 3.72 -10.57
CA GLN A 261 -21.79 3.13 -9.29
C GLN A 261 -22.36 1.70 -9.44
N ARG A 262 -23.23 1.48 -10.42
CA ARG A 262 -23.74 0.15 -10.76
C ARG A 262 -22.61 -0.77 -11.15
N ARG A 263 -21.71 -0.32 -12.04
CA ARG A 263 -20.55 -1.12 -12.45
C ARG A 263 -19.69 -1.55 -11.26
N THR A 264 -19.32 -0.62 -10.38
CA THR A 264 -18.51 -0.96 -9.19
C THR A 264 -19.24 -1.94 -8.27
N THR A 265 -20.56 -1.79 -8.11
CA THR A 265 -21.38 -2.72 -7.32
C THR A 265 -21.41 -4.12 -7.96
N GLU A 266 -21.56 -4.20 -9.28
CA GLU A 266 -21.58 -5.46 -10.02
C GLU A 266 -20.23 -6.16 -10.03
N LEU A 267 -19.12 -5.41 -10.16
CA LEU A 267 -17.76 -5.93 -10.02
C LEU A 267 -17.52 -6.48 -8.61
N ALA A 268 -17.92 -5.73 -7.58
CA ALA A 268 -17.81 -6.16 -6.19
C ALA A 268 -18.58 -7.47 -5.94
N LYS A 269 -19.84 -7.54 -6.39
CA LYS A 269 -20.69 -8.73 -6.29
C LYS A 269 -20.09 -9.94 -6.99
N GLY A 270 -19.52 -9.77 -8.18
CA GLY A 270 -18.93 -10.91 -8.87
C GLY A 270 -17.59 -11.34 -8.32
N ARG A 271 -16.81 -10.44 -7.74
CA ARG A 271 -15.63 -10.80 -6.98
C ARG A 271 -16.00 -11.55 -5.70
N ASP A 272 -17.09 -11.19 -5.00
CA ASP A 272 -17.63 -11.99 -3.87
C ASP A 272 -17.99 -13.42 -4.34
N GLN A 273 -18.70 -13.55 -5.46
CA GLN A 273 -19.08 -14.86 -6.00
C GLN A 273 -17.87 -15.73 -6.37
N LEU A 274 -16.82 -15.13 -6.94
CA LEU A 274 -15.56 -15.83 -7.21
C LEU A 274 -14.83 -16.22 -5.92
N GLU A 275 -14.84 -15.34 -4.91
CA GLU A 275 -14.25 -15.59 -3.60
C GLU A 275 -14.94 -16.75 -2.87
N ASP A 276 -16.27 -16.75 -2.81
CA ASP A 276 -17.06 -17.82 -2.20
C ASP A 276 -16.79 -19.17 -2.87
N TRP A 277 -16.73 -19.16 -4.20
CA TRP A 277 -16.41 -20.36 -4.98
C TRP A 277 -14.96 -20.82 -4.71
N PHE A 278 -13.99 -19.89 -4.71
CA PHE A 278 -12.58 -20.17 -4.43
C PHE A 278 -12.39 -20.77 -3.03
N ARG A 279 -12.97 -20.18 -1.99
CA ARG A 279 -12.89 -20.69 -0.61
C ARG A 279 -13.50 -22.09 -0.50
N SER A 280 -14.65 -22.31 -1.13
CA SER A 280 -15.40 -23.56 -1.06
C SER A 280 -14.76 -24.70 -1.86
N ASN A 281 -14.05 -24.39 -2.95
CA ASN A 281 -13.51 -25.39 -3.88
C ASN A 281 -12.00 -25.53 -3.81
N VAL A 282 -11.24 -24.44 -3.76
CA VAL A 282 -9.77 -24.49 -3.75
C VAL A 282 -9.25 -24.68 -2.32
N LEU A 283 -9.54 -23.74 -1.41
CA LEU A 283 -8.99 -23.77 -0.05
C LEU A 283 -9.48 -24.97 0.77
N LYS A 284 -10.77 -25.29 0.66
CA LYS A 284 -11.37 -26.42 1.39
C LYS A 284 -10.86 -27.79 0.93
N ASN A 285 -10.44 -27.93 -0.32
CA ASN A 285 -9.98 -29.20 -0.90
C ASN A 285 -8.45 -29.26 -1.07
N LYS A 286 -7.69 -28.39 -0.40
CA LYS A 286 -6.22 -28.50 -0.33
C LYS A 286 -5.82 -29.82 0.35
N LEU A 287 -4.74 -30.43 -0.12
CA LEU A 287 -4.25 -31.71 0.42
C LEU A 287 -2.98 -31.48 1.24
N VAL A 288 -2.98 -31.98 2.46
CA VAL A 288 -1.76 -32.04 3.29
C VAL A 288 -1.13 -33.40 3.08
N VAL A 289 0.10 -33.42 2.61
CA VAL A 289 0.87 -34.63 2.30
C VAL A 289 2.25 -34.54 2.93
N GLU A 290 2.90 -35.68 3.08
CA GLU A 290 4.31 -35.71 3.46
C GLU A 290 5.16 -35.18 2.30
N THR A 291 6.11 -34.28 2.55
CA THR A 291 6.92 -33.62 1.52
C THR A 291 7.64 -34.64 0.62
N SER A 292 8.13 -35.74 1.23
CA SER A 292 8.76 -36.85 0.52
C SER A 292 7.84 -37.54 -0.49
N LYS A 293 6.51 -37.54 -0.26
CA LYS A 293 5.49 -38.21 -1.09
C LYS A 293 4.70 -37.25 -1.97
N ALA A 294 4.95 -35.94 -1.90
CA ALA A 294 4.20 -34.95 -2.66
C ALA A 294 4.20 -35.25 -4.17
N HIS A 295 5.34 -35.67 -4.72
CA HIS A 295 5.50 -36.01 -6.13
C HIS A 295 4.76 -37.29 -6.57
N GLU A 296 4.30 -38.12 -5.64
CA GLU A 296 3.53 -39.35 -5.93
C GLU A 296 2.02 -39.07 -6.09
N VAL A 297 1.56 -37.87 -5.70
CA VAL A 297 0.16 -37.50 -5.75
C VAL A 297 -0.33 -37.44 -7.18
N LYS A 298 -1.34 -38.27 -7.49
CA LYS A 298 -1.98 -38.32 -8.80
C LYS A 298 -3.37 -37.72 -8.71
N TRP A 299 -3.49 -36.49 -9.21
CA TRP A 299 -4.76 -35.79 -9.31
C TRP A 299 -5.23 -35.79 -10.76
N ASP A 300 -6.42 -36.34 -11.03
CA ASP A 300 -6.97 -36.43 -12.39
C ASP A 300 -7.32 -35.04 -12.94
N ARG A 301 -6.97 -34.80 -14.20
CA ARG A 301 -7.38 -33.58 -14.91
C ARG A 301 -8.90 -33.43 -14.96
N ASN A 302 -9.64 -34.53 -15.05
CA ASN A 302 -11.09 -34.53 -14.96
C ASN A 302 -11.53 -34.58 -13.49
N ASN A 303 -11.53 -33.43 -12.84
CA ASN A 303 -11.95 -33.30 -11.45
C ASN A 303 -13.15 -32.35 -11.30
N THR A 304 -13.86 -32.49 -10.19
CA THR A 304 -15.05 -31.69 -9.86
C THR A 304 -14.74 -30.22 -9.59
N LEU A 305 -13.47 -29.89 -9.35
CA LEU A 305 -13.01 -28.53 -9.03
C LEU A 305 -12.57 -27.77 -10.28
N PHE A 306 -12.50 -28.42 -11.44
CA PHE A 306 -11.97 -27.85 -12.68
C PHE A 306 -10.51 -27.35 -12.58
N ALA A 307 -9.78 -27.84 -11.57
CA ALA A 307 -8.37 -27.51 -11.39
C ALA A 307 -7.52 -28.15 -12.49
N ASP A 308 -6.55 -27.41 -13.00
CA ASP A 308 -5.66 -27.84 -14.09
C ASP A 308 -4.16 -27.80 -13.69
N VAL A 309 -3.87 -27.43 -12.43
CA VAL A 309 -2.53 -27.42 -11.84
C VAL A 309 -2.60 -27.52 -10.31
N LEU A 310 -1.56 -28.07 -9.68
CA LEU A 310 -1.37 -28.09 -8.23
C LEU A 310 -0.19 -27.19 -7.85
N LEU A 311 -0.39 -26.27 -6.91
CA LEU A 311 0.72 -25.55 -6.28
C LEU A 311 1.08 -26.22 -4.96
N GLN A 312 2.36 -26.45 -4.74
CA GLN A 312 2.93 -27.00 -3.51
C GLN A 312 3.59 -25.89 -2.71
N ALA A 313 3.32 -25.85 -1.41
CA ALA A 313 4.08 -25.09 -0.41
C ALA A 313 4.51 -26.04 0.71
N ASP A 314 5.74 -25.90 1.17
CA ASP A 314 6.34 -26.77 2.17
C ASP A 314 6.27 -26.11 3.55
N GLU A 315 5.88 -26.86 4.59
CA GLU A 315 5.96 -26.38 5.97
C GLU A 315 7.44 -26.26 6.36
N LEU A 316 7.77 -25.14 7.02
CA LEU A 316 9.10 -24.98 7.62
C LEU A 316 9.26 -26.02 8.74
N PRO A 317 10.47 -26.58 8.94
CA PRO A 317 10.74 -27.43 10.08
C PRO A 317 10.41 -26.68 11.38
N GLU A 318 9.65 -27.28 12.29
CA GLU A 318 9.54 -26.74 13.65
C GLU A 318 10.94 -26.83 14.29
N ASP A 319 11.60 -25.69 14.51
CA ASP A 319 12.83 -25.63 15.28
C ASP A 319 12.51 -25.97 16.75
N THR A 320 12.51 -27.26 17.10
CA THR A 320 12.70 -27.68 18.49
C THR A 320 14.18 -27.53 18.82
N ASP A 321 14.61 -26.32 19.22
CA ASP A 321 15.75 -25.99 20.11
C ASP A 321 16.05 -24.47 20.00
N GLY A 322 16.04 -23.61 21.02
CA GLY A 322 15.76 -23.74 22.44
C GLY A 322 15.81 -22.38 23.16
N TYR A 323 14.83 -22.12 24.01
CA TYR A 323 14.91 -21.20 25.16
C TYR A 323 14.00 -21.73 26.27
N SER A 324 14.28 -22.94 26.78
CA SER A 324 13.74 -23.34 28.07
C SER A 324 14.63 -22.73 29.16
N ASN A 325 14.15 -21.63 29.74
CA ASN A 325 14.70 -21.00 30.94
C ASN A 325 15.10 -22.03 32.00
N GLY A 326 16.33 -21.90 32.50
CA GLY A 326 16.93 -22.84 33.43
C GLY A 326 16.10 -23.03 34.69
N THR A 327 15.74 -24.28 34.97
CA THR A 327 15.74 -24.82 36.33
C THR A 327 16.15 -26.28 36.28
N SER A 328 17.20 -26.58 37.04
CA SER A 328 17.88 -27.86 37.14
C SER A 328 16.98 -28.93 37.77
N ARG A 329 16.91 -30.12 37.17
CA ARG A 329 16.65 -31.39 37.89
C ARG A 329 17.39 -32.54 37.18
N PRO A 330 18.09 -33.42 37.92
CA PRO A 330 18.85 -34.50 37.30
C PRO A 330 18.02 -35.77 37.13
N GLU A 331 18.33 -36.46 36.03
CA GLU A 331 18.28 -37.91 35.82
C GLU A 331 16.93 -38.63 35.95
N ASP A 332 16.32 -38.91 34.79
CA ASP A 332 15.72 -40.23 34.58
C ASP A 332 15.95 -40.69 33.13
N ASP A 333 16.64 -41.83 33.02
CA ASP A 333 17.09 -42.48 31.80
C ASP A 333 15.88 -43.16 31.12
N THR A 334 15.13 -42.41 30.31
CA THR A 334 14.16 -43.01 29.38
C THR A 334 14.43 -42.54 27.96
N LYS A 335 14.85 -43.50 27.13
CA LYS A 335 15.03 -43.43 25.67
C LYS A 335 14.04 -42.45 25.02
N ALA A 336 14.52 -41.24 24.72
CA ALA A 336 13.86 -40.34 23.80
C ALA A 336 13.86 -41.00 22.42
N SER A 337 12.72 -41.54 22.01
CA SER A 337 12.47 -41.77 20.60
C SER A 337 12.50 -40.39 19.93
N SER A 338 13.53 -40.13 19.12
CA SER A 338 13.51 -39.06 18.13
C SER A 338 12.24 -39.24 17.29
N LYS A 339 11.18 -38.49 17.60
CA LYS A 339 10.07 -38.33 16.67
C LYS A 339 10.66 -37.53 15.52
N GLU A 340 11.12 -38.21 14.47
CA GLU A 340 11.32 -37.57 13.16
C GLU A 340 9.98 -36.93 12.80
N GLN A 341 9.86 -35.61 13.02
CA GLN A 341 8.74 -34.85 12.51
C GLN A 341 8.86 -34.89 10.99
N THR A 342 8.03 -35.72 10.36
CA THR A 342 7.96 -35.81 8.91
C THR A 342 7.46 -34.47 8.38
N GLN A 343 8.32 -33.76 7.64
CA GLN A 343 7.97 -32.49 6.99
C GLN A 343 6.74 -32.68 6.11
N LYS A 344 5.80 -31.73 6.18
CA LYS A 344 4.55 -31.76 5.42
C LYS A 344 4.58 -30.67 4.36
N SER A 345 3.82 -30.92 3.31
CA SER A 345 3.56 -29.99 2.23
C SER A 345 2.07 -29.90 1.99
N VAL A 346 1.61 -28.72 1.58
CA VAL A 346 0.21 -28.46 1.23
C VAL A 346 0.10 -28.26 -0.27
N LEU A 347 -0.77 -29.05 -0.91
CA LEU A 347 -1.08 -28.98 -2.33
C LEU A 347 -2.41 -28.26 -2.56
N PHE A 348 -2.38 -27.18 -3.31
CA PHE A 348 -3.54 -26.34 -3.64
C PHE A 348 -4.01 -26.62 -5.08
N PRO A 349 -5.25 -27.10 -5.30
CA PRO A 349 -5.82 -27.29 -6.63
C PRO A 349 -6.21 -25.95 -7.26
N CYS A 350 -5.42 -25.49 -8.23
CA CYS A 350 -5.50 -24.16 -8.80
C CYS A 350 -5.89 -24.17 -10.29
N HIS A 351 -6.19 -22.98 -10.81
CA HIS A 351 -6.54 -22.75 -12.20
C HIS A 351 -5.45 -21.91 -12.87
N ARG A 352 -4.83 -22.42 -13.96
CA ARG A 352 -3.83 -21.69 -14.75
C ARG A 352 -4.39 -20.35 -15.18
N ALA A 353 -5.66 -20.31 -15.60
CA ALA A 353 -6.38 -19.09 -15.97
C ALA A 353 -6.25 -17.97 -14.92
N MET A 354 -6.27 -18.30 -13.63
CA MET A 354 -6.09 -17.32 -12.55
C MET A 354 -4.63 -17.06 -12.24
N LEU A 355 -3.78 -18.08 -12.27
CA LEU A 355 -2.34 -17.91 -12.03
C LEU A 355 -1.65 -17.01 -13.07
N LEU A 356 -2.20 -16.89 -14.28
CA LEU A 356 -1.72 -15.96 -15.31
C LEU A 356 -1.69 -14.48 -14.90
N ARG A 357 -2.27 -14.12 -13.75
CA ARG A 357 -2.13 -12.79 -13.16
C ARG A 357 -0.73 -12.48 -12.63
N SER A 358 0.09 -13.51 -12.48
CA SER A 358 1.51 -13.41 -12.16
C SER A 358 2.34 -13.63 -13.43
N GLU A 359 3.28 -12.73 -13.68
CA GLU A 359 4.16 -12.81 -14.85
C GLU A 359 5.06 -14.05 -14.81
N PHE A 360 5.40 -14.53 -13.60
CA PHE A 360 6.10 -15.79 -13.39
C PHE A 360 5.34 -16.97 -14.03
N PHE A 361 4.09 -17.16 -13.64
CA PHE A 361 3.26 -18.25 -14.17
C PHE A 361 2.88 -18.02 -15.63
N HIS A 362 2.66 -16.76 -16.04
CA HIS A 362 2.43 -16.45 -17.45
C HIS A 362 3.59 -16.92 -18.33
N THR A 363 4.82 -16.58 -17.94
CA THR A 363 6.04 -16.98 -18.64
C THR A 363 6.18 -18.50 -18.63
N MET A 364 6.01 -19.13 -17.46
CA MET A 364 6.10 -20.59 -17.30
C MET A 364 5.13 -21.32 -18.25
N PHE A 365 3.86 -20.93 -18.27
CA PHE A 365 2.83 -21.61 -19.06
C PHE A 365 2.87 -21.29 -20.56
N SER A 366 3.52 -20.21 -20.97
CA SER A 366 3.69 -19.83 -22.38
C SER A 366 4.94 -20.46 -23.01
N SER A 367 5.90 -20.85 -22.18
CA SER A 367 7.15 -21.48 -22.59
C SER A 367 6.96 -22.95 -23.01
N PRO A 368 7.98 -23.59 -23.62
CA PRO A 368 7.98 -25.03 -23.87
C PRO A 368 8.31 -25.87 -22.62
N PHE A 369 8.19 -25.33 -21.40
CA PHE A 369 8.48 -26.09 -20.18
C PHE A 369 7.47 -27.22 -19.93
N ARG A 370 7.84 -28.19 -19.07
CA ARG A 370 7.04 -29.39 -18.79
C ARG A 370 5.66 -29.05 -18.24
N GLU A 371 5.60 -27.99 -17.44
CA GLU A 371 4.44 -27.43 -16.76
C GLU A 371 3.42 -26.85 -17.74
N ALA A 372 3.86 -26.44 -18.94
CA ALA A 372 2.96 -25.97 -20.00
C ALA A 372 2.21 -27.12 -20.69
N HIS A 373 2.78 -28.34 -20.68
CA HIS A 373 2.23 -29.50 -21.38
C HIS A 373 0.99 -30.07 -20.68
N ILE A 374 0.11 -30.67 -21.46
CA ILE A 374 -1.09 -31.35 -20.95
C ILE A 374 -0.75 -32.82 -20.66
N LYS A 375 -1.07 -33.27 -19.45
CA LYS A 375 -0.97 -34.68 -19.01
C LYS A 375 -2.30 -35.14 -18.43
N ASP A 376 -2.42 -36.47 -18.24
CA ASP A 376 -3.57 -37.11 -17.58
C ASP A 376 -3.71 -36.65 -16.12
N TYR A 377 -2.58 -36.43 -15.44
CA TYR A 377 -2.54 -35.91 -14.07
C TYR A 377 -2.05 -34.46 -14.03
N LEU A 378 -2.53 -33.72 -13.02
CA LEU A 378 -2.15 -32.33 -12.80
C LEU A 378 -0.65 -32.19 -12.50
N HIS A 379 -0.03 -31.15 -13.04
CA HIS A 379 1.35 -30.79 -12.72
C HIS A 379 1.42 -30.20 -11.31
N ILE A 380 2.39 -30.63 -10.52
CA ILE A 380 2.71 -30.07 -9.21
C ILE A 380 3.86 -29.07 -9.42
N ILE A 381 3.65 -27.82 -9.01
CA ILE A 381 4.63 -26.74 -9.07
C ILE A 381 4.97 -26.33 -7.65
N ASN A 382 6.23 -26.43 -7.27
CA ASN A 382 6.68 -25.98 -5.95
C ASN A 382 6.82 -24.45 -5.93
N VAL A 383 6.30 -23.83 -4.87
CA VAL A 383 6.41 -22.41 -4.58
C VAL A 383 7.16 -22.27 -3.26
N ASP A 384 8.31 -21.60 -3.30
CA ASP A 384 9.21 -21.46 -2.15
C ASP A 384 8.65 -20.45 -1.13
N CYS A 385 7.65 -20.89 -0.37
CA CYS A 385 6.98 -20.14 0.68
C CYS A 385 6.22 -21.08 1.61
N SER A 386 5.81 -20.58 2.78
CA SER A 386 4.97 -21.34 3.71
C SER A 386 3.54 -21.52 3.15
N PRO A 387 2.80 -22.55 3.60
CA PRO A 387 1.42 -22.76 3.17
C PRO A 387 0.48 -21.59 3.44
N ASP A 388 0.70 -20.86 4.55
CA ASP A 388 -0.10 -19.70 4.92
C ASP A 388 0.15 -18.52 3.97
N VAL A 389 1.41 -18.30 3.59
CA VAL A 389 1.80 -17.29 2.60
C VAL A 389 1.22 -17.63 1.22
N LEU A 390 1.27 -18.91 0.81
CA LEU A 390 0.66 -19.33 -0.46
C LEU A 390 -0.86 -19.11 -0.47
N GLU A 391 -1.55 -19.36 0.66
CA GLU A 391 -2.98 -19.08 0.80
C GLU A 391 -3.30 -17.58 0.66
N ILE A 392 -2.48 -16.70 1.24
CA ILE A 392 -2.58 -15.24 1.08
C ILE A 392 -2.42 -14.84 -0.38
N ILE A 393 -1.40 -15.36 -1.06
CA ILE A 393 -1.12 -15.08 -2.48
C ILE A 393 -2.28 -15.55 -3.37
N LEU A 394 -2.78 -16.76 -3.14
CA LEU A 394 -3.91 -17.29 -3.89
C LEU A 394 -5.18 -16.47 -3.64
N THR A 395 -5.44 -16.07 -2.40
CA THR A 395 -6.57 -15.19 -2.08
C THR A 395 -6.46 -13.88 -2.87
N PHE A 396 -5.28 -13.26 -2.93
CA PHE A 396 -5.06 -12.07 -3.72
C PHE A 396 -5.28 -12.29 -5.23
N ILE A 397 -4.71 -13.37 -5.79
CA ILE A 397 -4.86 -13.69 -7.22
C ILE A 397 -6.34 -13.86 -7.62
N TYR A 398 -7.13 -14.54 -6.79
CA TYR A 398 -8.53 -14.82 -7.10
C TYR A 398 -9.47 -13.65 -6.83
N THR A 399 -9.14 -12.77 -5.87
CA THR A 399 -10.11 -11.82 -5.31
C THR A 399 -9.66 -10.37 -5.32
N GLU A 400 -8.39 -10.07 -5.59
CA GLU A 400 -7.74 -8.75 -5.40
C GLU A 400 -7.71 -8.27 -3.92
N ARG A 401 -8.24 -9.07 -3.00
CA ARG A 401 -8.23 -8.79 -1.56
C ARG A 401 -7.05 -9.47 -0.89
N VAL A 402 -6.50 -8.79 0.10
CA VAL A 402 -5.43 -9.34 0.90
C VAL A 402 -5.38 -8.65 2.25
N ASP A 403 -5.39 -9.44 3.31
CA ASP A 403 -5.27 -9.02 4.70
C ASP A 403 -4.36 -10.05 5.39
N PHE A 404 -3.29 -9.59 6.05
CA PHE A 404 -2.35 -10.45 6.76
C PHE A 404 -1.65 -9.69 7.89
N PRO A 405 -1.23 -10.40 8.97
CA PRO A 405 -0.52 -9.78 10.08
C PRO A 405 0.93 -9.42 9.71
N LEU A 406 1.55 -8.57 10.53
CA LEU A 406 2.94 -8.15 10.38
C LEU A 406 3.92 -9.32 10.40
N GLU A 407 3.62 -10.36 11.18
CA GLU A 407 4.44 -11.58 11.36
C GLU A 407 4.78 -12.28 10.04
N VAL A 408 3.85 -12.32 9.08
CA VAL A 408 4.05 -12.96 7.77
C VAL A 408 4.33 -11.95 6.66
N ALA A 409 4.36 -10.65 6.97
CA ALA A 409 4.39 -9.61 5.95
C ALA A 409 5.70 -9.62 5.13
N VAL A 410 6.83 -9.93 5.77
CA VAL A 410 8.14 -10.08 5.10
C VAL A 410 8.15 -11.28 4.17
N ASP A 411 7.60 -12.42 4.59
CA ASP A 411 7.50 -13.61 3.73
C ASP A 411 6.57 -13.36 2.54
N VAL A 412 5.44 -12.68 2.76
CA VAL A 412 4.54 -12.26 1.68
C VAL A 412 5.24 -11.31 0.72
N LEU A 413 6.07 -10.38 1.22
CA LEU A 413 6.86 -9.47 0.39
C LEU A 413 7.80 -10.25 -0.55
N PHE A 414 8.58 -11.20 -0.01
CA PHE A 414 9.50 -12.02 -0.80
C PHE A 414 8.77 -12.92 -1.80
N ALA A 415 7.69 -13.58 -1.37
CA ALA A 415 6.94 -14.45 -2.25
C ALA A 415 6.22 -13.67 -3.36
N ALA A 416 5.72 -12.46 -3.08
CA ALA A 416 5.15 -11.58 -4.08
C ALA A 416 6.19 -11.08 -5.09
N ASP A 417 7.41 -10.77 -4.65
CA ASP A 417 8.52 -10.39 -5.53
C ASP A 417 8.94 -11.57 -6.43
N MET A 418 9.14 -12.75 -5.84
CA MET A 418 9.47 -13.99 -6.56
C MET A 418 8.44 -14.33 -7.65
N LEU A 419 7.15 -14.17 -7.35
CA LEU A 419 6.07 -14.43 -8.29
C LEU A 419 5.75 -13.24 -9.20
N PHE A 420 6.49 -12.15 -9.14
CA PHE A 420 6.27 -10.91 -9.90
C PHE A 420 4.84 -10.35 -9.74
N ILE A 421 4.33 -10.30 -8.51
CA ILE A 421 3.01 -9.76 -8.16
C ILE A 421 3.18 -8.38 -7.51
N GLU A 422 3.44 -7.36 -8.35
CA GLU A 422 3.83 -6.02 -7.90
C GLU A 422 2.82 -5.38 -6.94
N LYS A 423 1.52 -5.53 -7.19
CA LYS A 423 0.48 -4.99 -6.31
C LYS A 423 0.45 -5.62 -4.92
N LEU A 424 0.78 -6.90 -4.81
CA LEU A 424 0.83 -7.58 -3.52
C LEU A 424 2.10 -7.19 -2.77
N LYS A 425 3.21 -7.07 -3.49
CA LYS A 425 4.50 -6.57 -2.98
C LYS A 425 4.37 -5.17 -2.40
N THR A 426 3.73 -4.24 -3.11
CA THR A 426 3.48 -2.89 -2.58
C THR A 426 2.58 -2.90 -1.35
N LYS A 427 1.53 -3.73 -1.32
CA LYS A 427 0.67 -3.88 -0.12
C LYS A 427 1.45 -4.44 1.07
N ALA A 428 2.31 -5.44 0.88
CA ALA A 428 3.17 -5.97 1.94
C ALA A 428 4.13 -4.90 2.48
N ALA A 429 4.75 -4.13 1.61
CA ALA A 429 5.60 -3.00 2.00
C ALA A 429 4.84 -1.95 2.81
N VAL A 430 3.60 -1.63 2.41
CA VAL A 430 2.72 -0.74 3.19
C VAL A 430 2.52 -1.32 4.59
N VAL A 431 2.03 -2.56 4.71
CA VAL A 431 1.79 -3.24 6.00
C VAL A 431 3.03 -3.22 6.91
N ILE A 432 4.21 -3.53 6.37
CA ILE A 432 5.47 -3.50 7.13
C ILE A 432 5.78 -2.08 7.62
N SER A 433 5.77 -1.09 6.72
CA SER A 433 6.11 0.29 7.06
C SER A 433 5.12 0.95 8.02
N THR A 434 3.84 0.58 7.98
CA THR A 434 2.79 1.21 8.78
C THR A 434 2.64 0.56 10.15
N LEU A 435 2.56 -0.78 10.23
CA LEU A 435 2.43 -1.49 11.50
C LEU A 435 3.76 -1.55 12.27
N GLY A 436 4.88 -1.57 11.54
CA GLY A 436 6.22 -1.52 12.12
C GLY A 436 6.60 -0.17 12.72
N SER A 437 5.87 0.91 12.41
CA SER A 437 6.16 2.24 12.94
C SER A 437 5.72 2.44 14.41
N GLY A 438 4.89 1.57 14.98
CA GLY A 438 4.41 1.61 16.37
C GLY A 438 4.06 3.01 16.89
N ASN A 439 2.84 3.51 16.67
CA ASN A 439 2.28 4.75 17.22
C ASN A 439 3.18 6.01 17.24
N MET A 440 4.21 6.12 16.39
CA MET A 440 5.16 7.22 16.54
C MET A 440 4.61 8.53 15.94
N SER A 441 3.87 9.30 16.74
CA SER A 441 3.71 10.73 16.52
C SER A 441 5.09 11.40 16.59
N GLN A 442 5.34 12.43 15.78
CA GLN A 442 6.55 13.27 15.87
C GLN A 442 6.79 13.77 17.32
N VAL A 443 5.74 13.88 18.13
CA VAL A 443 5.77 14.30 19.54
C VAL A 443 6.13 13.15 20.51
N GLU A 444 5.87 11.89 20.16
CA GLU A 444 6.19 10.73 21.01
C GLU A 444 7.61 10.21 20.79
N ALA A 445 8.18 10.36 19.60
CA ALA A 445 9.60 10.09 19.36
C ALA A 445 10.53 11.00 20.20
N ALA A 446 10.05 12.16 20.61
CA ALA A 446 10.72 13.05 21.56
C ALA A 446 10.72 12.51 23.01
N LYS A 447 9.72 11.69 23.35
CA LYS A 447 9.43 11.22 24.71
C LYS A 447 9.97 9.82 25.01
N THR A 448 10.30 9.02 24.00
CA THR A 448 10.96 7.71 24.15
C THR A 448 12.43 7.86 24.53
N ARG A 449 12.70 8.56 25.64
CA ARG A 449 13.95 8.48 26.38
C ARG A 449 13.87 7.26 27.31
N GLY A 450 14.29 6.10 26.82
CA GLY A 450 14.85 5.05 27.68
C GLY A 450 13.94 3.94 28.19
N THR A 451 12.80 3.63 27.57
CA THR A 451 12.06 2.40 27.88
C THR A 451 12.32 1.35 26.80
N LYS A 452 12.98 0.25 27.20
CA LYS A 452 13.04 -1.02 26.46
C LYS A 452 11.64 -1.62 26.38
N GLU A 453 10.73 -1.02 25.62
CA GLU A 453 9.60 -1.78 25.11
C GLU A 453 10.13 -2.52 23.89
N GLU A 454 10.00 -3.84 23.92
CA GLU A 454 10.53 -4.77 22.92
C GLU A 454 10.07 -4.33 21.53
N ASP A 455 11.02 -4.02 20.67
CA ASP A 455 10.72 -3.74 19.27
C ASP A 455 10.24 -5.06 18.65
N ASP A 456 8.92 -5.19 18.45
CA ASP A 456 8.28 -6.31 17.72
C ASP A 456 8.77 -6.42 16.26
N LEU A 457 9.68 -5.55 15.82
CA LEU A 457 10.13 -5.41 14.46
C LEU A 457 11.66 -5.42 14.35
N ASP A 458 12.21 -6.44 13.67
CA ASP A 458 13.62 -6.48 13.31
C ASP A 458 13.90 -5.54 12.12
N ILE A 459 14.28 -4.30 12.44
CA ILE A 459 14.55 -3.27 11.42
C ILE A 459 15.75 -3.63 10.52
N TYR A 460 16.72 -4.38 11.05
CA TYR A 460 17.89 -4.82 10.28
C TYR A 460 17.49 -5.85 9.22
N ALA A 461 16.59 -6.78 9.56
CA ALA A 461 16.01 -7.70 8.59
C ALA A 461 15.18 -6.94 7.53
N ILE A 462 14.41 -5.92 7.92
CA ILE A 462 13.57 -5.15 7.00
C ILE A 462 14.38 -4.39 5.97
N ILE A 463 15.45 -3.69 6.37
CA ILE A 463 16.25 -2.96 5.40
C ILE A 463 16.96 -3.88 4.42
N ARG A 464 17.43 -5.05 4.88
CA ARG A 464 17.99 -6.09 3.99
C ARG A 464 16.92 -6.62 3.05
N ALA A 465 15.69 -6.86 3.53
CA ALA A 465 14.57 -7.24 2.68
C ALA A 465 14.21 -6.16 1.66
N ALA A 466 14.24 -4.89 2.05
CA ALA A 466 14.03 -3.73 1.18
C ALA A 466 15.05 -3.71 0.03
N TRP A 467 16.32 -3.93 0.36
CA TRP A 467 17.40 -4.01 -0.61
C TRP A 467 17.31 -5.19 -1.57
N MET A 468 16.91 -6.37 -1.06
CA MET A 468 16.76 -7.58 -1.87
C MET A 468 15.57 -7.46 -2.83
N THR A 469 14.46 -6.91 -2.34
CA THR A 469 13.22 -6.74 -3.12
C THR A 469 13.16 -5.42 -3.88
N ARG A 470 14.12 -4.50 -3.68
CA ARG A 470 14.20 -3.17 -4.30
C ARG A 470 12.95 -2.32 -4.02
N VAL A 471 12.54 -2.27 -2.76
CA VAL A 471 11.37 -1.50 -2.33
C VAL A 471 11.82 -0.24 -1.60
N GLN A 472 11.88 0.87 -2.33
CA GLN A 472 12.32 2.17 -1.80
C GLN A 472 11.54 2.61 -0.56
N ARG A 473 10.22 2.36 -0.51
CA ARG A 473 9.40 2.71 0.67
C ARG A 473 9.95 2.09 1.96
N LEU A 474 10.44 0.86 1.90
CA LEU A 474 10.99 0.17 3.08
C LEU A 474 12.39 0.66 3.43
N GLU A 475 13.18 1.09 2.44
CA GLU A 475 14.48 1.74 2.65
C GLU A 475 14.28 3.07 3.38
N GLU A 476 13.37 3.92 2.89
CA GLU A 476 13.01 5.20 3.52
C GLU A 476 12.42 5.00 4.93
N PHE A 477 11.56 3.99 5.10
CA PHE A 477 11.03 3.62 6.41
C PHE A 477 12.14 3.22 7.39
N ALA A 478 13.08 2.38 6.95
CA ALA A 478 14.18 1.94 7.80
C ALA A 478 15.15 3.07 8.14
N ALA A 479 15.53 3.90 7.16
CA ALA A 479 16.38 5.07 7.38
C ALA A 479 15.73 6.04 8.37
N ARG A 480 14.42 6.28 8.24
CA ARG A 480 13.65 7.10 9.19
C ARG A 480 13.63 6.46 10.58
N PHE A 481 13.34 5.16 10.67
CA PHE A 481 13.35 4.43 11.94
C PHE A 481 14.69 4.58 12.66
N PHE A 482 15.81 4.40 11.92
CA PHE A 482 17.15 4.61 12.46
C PHE A 482 17.36 6.06 12.90
N ALA A 483 16.99 7.07 12.10
CA ALA A 483 17.19 8.47 12.47
C ALA A 483 16.46 8.88 13.77
N TYR A 484 15.25 8.36 14.00
CA TYR A 484 14.47 8.64 15.21
C TYR A 484 14.94 7.88 16.45
N ARG A 485 15.70 6.80 16.28
CA ARG A 485 16.20 5.94 17.37
C ARG A 485 17.71 5.74 17.31
N LEU A 486 18.42 6.67 16.67
CA LEU A 486 19.82 6.50 16.31
C LEU A 486 20.68 6.26 17.54
N GLU A 487 20.32 6.88 18.66
CA GLU A 487 20.94 6.71 19.97
C GLU A 487 21.03 5.24 20.42
N ALA A 488 20.05 4.40 20.05
CA ALA A 488 20.01 2.99 20.41
C ALA A 488 20.84 2.10 19.48
N HIS A 489 21.04 2.53 18.23
CA HIS A 489 21.66 1.71 17.18
C HIS A 489 23.10 2.11 16.86
N ILE A 490 23.47 3.39 17.02
CA ILE A 490 24.72 3.96 16.50
C ILE A 490 25.99 3.28 17.06
N ASP A 491 25.94 2.84 18.32
CA ASP A 491 27.08 2.17 18.97
C ASP A 491 27.05 0.63 18.79
N SER A 492 26.01 0.07 18.14
CA SER A 492 25.86 -1.38 17.93
C SER A 492 26.78 -1.92 16.82
N PRO A 493 27.31 -3.14 16.96
CA PRO A 493 28.09 -3.77 15.89
C PRO A 493 27.23 -4.09 14.66
N GLU A 494 25.96 -4.47 14.85
CA GLU A 494 25.03 -4.78 13.76
C GLU A 494 24.79 -3.57 12.85
N PHE A 495 24.71 -2.35 13.43
CA PHE A 495 24.58 -1.12 12.64
C PHE A 495 25.84 -0.81 11.82
N ALA A 496 27.03 -1.08 12.37
CA ALA A 496 28.27 -0.90 11.63
C ALA A 496 28.38 -1.84 10.43
N GLU A 497 27.98 -3.11 10.61
CA GLU A 497 27.89 -4.10 9.53
C GLU A 497 26.90 -3.65 8.45
N LEU A 498 25.72 -3.15 8.86
CA LEU A 498 24.72 -2.63 7.94
C LEU A 498 25.25 -1.46 7.07
N ILE A 499 25.96 -0.49 7.68
CA ILE A 499 26.58 0.61 6.93
C ILE A 499 27.62 0.09 5.94
N GLN A 500 28.43 -0.90 6.36
CA GLN A 500 29.41 -1.53 5.48
C GLN A 500 28.75 -2.26 4.30
N GLU A 501 27.64 -2.95 4.53
CA GLU A 501 26.85 -3.58 3.48
C GLU A 501 26.28 -2.56 2.51
N SER A 502 25.67 -1.49 3.02
CA SER A 502 25.16 -0.38 2.19
C SER A 502 26.28 0.19 1.31
N ALA A 503 27.47 0.42 1.89
CA ALA A 503 28.62 0.91 1.16
C ALA A 503 29.10 -0.04 0.05
N SER A 504 29.02 -1.35 0.27
CA SER A 504 29.45 -2.37 -0.68
C SER A 504 28.55 -2.53 -1.92
N ARG A 505 27.29 -2.04 -1.83
CA ARG A 505 26.31 -2.15 -2.92
C ARG A 505 26.57 -1.20 -4.08
N ILE A 506 27.40 -0.17 -3.88
CA ILE A 506 27.77 0.82 -4.91
C ILE A 506 28.92 0.27 -5.76
N GLN A 507 28.66 -0.01 -7.04
CA GLN A 507 29.69 -0.47 -7.98
C GLN A 507 30.47 0.69 -8.59
N GLY A 508 31.78 0.75 -8.34
CA GLY A 508 32.70 1.67 -9.02
C GLY A 508 32.82 3.05 -8.38
N ARG A 509 33.17 3.08 -7.09
CA ARG A 509 33.33 4.32 -6.30
C ARG A 509 34.18 5.38 -7.00
N GLN A 510 33.62 6.56 -7.16
CA GLN A 510 34.37 7.82 -7.21
C GLN A 510 34.48 8.39 -5.79
N GLU A 511 35.43 9.30 -5.55
CA GLU A 511 35.63 9.98 -4.25
C GLU A 511 34.41 10.77 -3.76
N THR A 512 33.33 10.89 -4.57
CA THR A 512 32.11 11.64 -4.26
C THR A 512 30.87 10.76 -4.07
N ASP A 513 31.00 9.43 -4.15
CA ASP A 513 29.83 8.55 -4.02
C ASP A 513 29.45 8.41 -2.55
N SER A 514 28.33 9.05 -2.17
CA SER A 514 27.80 9.01 -0.82
C SER A 514 27.08 7.70 -0.53
N ILE A 515 27.05 7.30 0.75
CA ILE A 515 26.40 6.07 1.18
C ILE A 515 24.91 6.33 1.33
N GLU A 516 24.10 5.81 0.40
CA GLU A 516 22.65 6.05 0.32
C GLU A 516 21.92 5.97 1.67
N LEU A 517 22.06 4.85 2.40
CA LEU A 517 21.44 4.68 3.71
C LEU A 517 21.89 5.75 4.72
N LEU A 518 23.17 6.11 4.70
CA LEU A 518 23.69 7.09 5.65
C LEU A 518 23.16 8.49 5.35
N ASP A 519 23.09 8.85 4.07
CA ASP A 519 22.52 10.12 3.62
C ASP A 519 21.04 10.22 3.96
N ASP A 520 20.28 9.14 3.75
CA ASP A 520 18.87 9.09 4.15
C ASP A 520 18.72 9.25 5.67
N ILE A 521 19.56 8.58 6.46
CA ILE A 521 19.57 8.75 7.93
C ILE A 521 19.91 10.19 8.29
N ARG A 522 20.93 10.81 7.68
CA ARG A 522 21.31 12.21 7.92
C ARG A 522 20.17 13.17 7.56
N PHE A 523 19.49 12.94 6.44
CA PHE A 523 18.33 13.71 6.00
C PHE A 523 17.19 13.64 7.03
N TYR A 524 16.78 12.44 7.44
CA TYR A 524 15.70 12.27 8.41
C TYR A 524 16.10 12.72 9.82
N LEU A 525 17.38 12.65 10.17
CA LEU A 525 17.90 13.21 11.41
C LEU A 525 17.78 14.74 11.36
N GLY A 526 18.13 15.35 10.24
CA GLY A 526 17.87 16.77 9.98
C GLY A 526 16.40 17.12 10.15
N GLU A 527 15.47 16.39 9.51
CA GLU A 527 14.02 16.61 9.68
C GLU A 527 13.56 16.49 11.15
N ARG A 528 14.05 15.47 11.88
CA ARG A 528 13.73 15.23 13.30
C ARG A 528 14.02 16.45 14.17
N PHE A 529 15.10 17.17 13.89
CA PHE A 529 15.50 18.35 14.65
C PHE A 529 14.99 19.66 14.00
N ARG A 530 14.78 19.72 12.68
CA ARG A 530 14.27 20.89 11.92
C ARG A 530 12.89 21.35 12.35
N LEU A 531 11.97 20.42 12.62
CA LEU A 531 10.61 20.74 13.09
C LEU A 531 10.58 21.52 14.43
N ARG A 532 11.70 21.56 15.18
CA ARG A 532 11.83 22.39 16.39
C ARG A 532 12.50 23.74 16.13
N PHE A 533 13.19 23.90 15.01
CA PHE A 533 13.86 25.16 14.64
C PHE A 533 12.91 26.12 13.90
N ASP A 534 11.92 25.61 13.15
CA ASP A 534 10.97 26.42 12.37
C ASP A 534 9.99 27.22 13.26
N ASP A 535 9.57 26.70 14.42
CA ASP A 535 8.67 27.38 15.36
C ASP A 535 9.31 28.61 16.06
N ALA A 536 10.63 28.79 15.91
CA ALA A 536 11.40 29.85 16.55
C ALA A 536 11.85 30.98 15.60
N GLY A 537 11.55 30.91 14.29
CA GLY A 537 12.02 31.91 13.32
C GLY A 537 13.54 31.93 13.13
N LEU A 538 14.22 30.81 13.41
CA LEU A 538 15.69 30.68 13.37
C LEU A 538 16.26 30.41 11.98
N GLU A 539 15.41 30.26 10.96
CA GLU A 539 15.84 30.07 9.57
C GLU A 539 16.67 31.27 9.07
N GLU A 540 16.40 32.49 9.57
CA GLU A 540 17.22 33.68 9.31
C GLU A 540 18.62 33.61 9.95
N MET A 541 18.80 32.89 11.06
CA MET A 541 20.09 32.79 11.76
C MET A 541 20.99 31.70 11.17
N MET A 542 20.41 30.59 10.68
CA MET A 542 21.17 29.56 9.98
C MET A 542 21.62 30.01 8.59
N GLU A 543 20.82 30.81 7.88
CA GLU A 543 21.26 31.46 6.64
C GLU A 543 22.40 32.47 6.90
N GLU A 544 22.37 33.20 8.02
CA GLU A 544 23.46 34.08 8.43
C GLU A 544 24.74 33.32 8.82
N GLU A 545 24.65 32.18 9.52
CA GLU A 545 25.81 31.35 9.87
C GLU A 545 26.40 30.64 8.65
N GLN A 546 25.58 30.11 7.74
CA GLN A 546 26.06 29.54 6.47
C GLN A 546 26.69 30.61 5.58
N ALA A 547 26.12 31.84 5.55
CA ALA A 547 26.73 32.97 4.86
C ALA A 547 28.08 33.38 5.50
N GLN A 548 28.20 33.35 6.83
CA GLN A 548 29.46 33.65 7.53
C GLN A 548 30.52 32.56 7.32
N GLN A 549 30.13 31.30 7.24
CA GLN A 549 31.02 30.18 6.90
C GLN A 549 31.55 30.31 5.47
N HIS A 550 30.66 30.64 4.51
CA HIS A 550 31.06 30.90 3.12
C HIS A 550 31.96 32.13 2.96
N ILE A 551 31.77 33.16 3.80
CA ILE A 551 32.67 34.33 3.84
C ILE A 551 34.03 33.97 4.45
N ALA A 552 34.07 33.09 5.46
CA ALA A 552 35.32 32.62 6.06
C ALA A 552 36.13 31.73 5.10
N ASP A 553 35.47 30.85 4.34
CA ASP A 553 36.10 30.01 3.32
C ASP A 553 36.57 30.83 2.11
N ALA A 554 35.83 31.88 1.73
CA ALA A 554 36.27 32.84 0.72
C ALA A 554 37.44 33.71 1.19
N ALA A 555 37.53 34.05 2.48
CA ALA A 555 38.64 34.81 3.05
C ALA A 555 39.94 33.98 3.11
N ALA A 556 39.86 32.67 3.38
CA ALA A 556 41.00 31.76 3.35
C ALA A 556 41.57 31.55 1.93
N ALA A 557 40.74 31.69 0.88
CA ALA A 557 41.16 31.57 -0.51
C ALA A 557 41.85 32.83 -1.08
N VAL A 558 41.78 33.98 -0.40
CA VAL A 558 42.30 35.28 -0.88
C VAL A 558 43.66 35.66 -0.27
N GLU A 559 44.15 34.96 0.75
CA GLU A 559 45.48 35.21 1.36
C GLU A 559 46.69 34.83 0.47
N GLY A 560 46.46 34.32 -0.75
CA GLY A 560 47.51 33.92 -1.68
C GLY A 560 48.01 34.99 -2.65
N VAL A 561 47.36 36.16 -2.75
CA VAL A 561 47.64 37.12 -3.84
C VAL A 561 47.67 38.56 -3.29
N GLU A 562 48.76 39.26 -3.61
CA GLU A 562 49.04 40.69 -3.34
C GLU A 562 49.69 41.10 -2.01
N LYS A 563 50.93 40.62 -1.84
CA LYS A 563 52.02 41.60 -1.64
C LYS A 563 52.19 42.35 -2.96
N VAL A 564 51.96 43.67 -2.98
CA VAL A 564 52.66 44.72 -3.78
C VAL A 564 51.84 46.02 -3.76
N THR A 565 52.19 46.95 -2.84
CA THR A 565 52.52 48.37 -3.10
C THR A 565 52.35 49.24 -1.86
N ASN A 566 53.21 50.26 -1.78
CA ASN A 566 53.59 51.04 -0.62
C ASN A 566 52.62 52.19 -0.25
N GLY A 567 52.51 52.44 1.06
CA GLY A 567 52.76 53.71 1.78
C GLY A 567 52.13 55.03 1.32
N ILE A 568 51.44 55.71 2.26
CA ILE A 568 51.64 57.14 2.63
C ILE A 568 50.84 57.43 3.93
N GLU A 569 51.51 58.10 4.88
CA GLU A 569 50.95 58.64 6.13
C GLU A 569 50.03 59.84 5.87
N THR A 570 49.04 60.11 6.73
CA THR A 570 48.80 61.45 7.31
C THR A 570 47.72 61.47 8.42
N ILE A 571 47.97 62.36 9.38
CA ILE A 571 47.29 62.68 10.65
C ILE A 571 46.17 63.72 10.43
N GLY A 572 45.11 63.76 11.26
CA GLY A 572 44.26 64.96 11.35
C GLY A 572 42.93 64.93 12.16
N LEU A 573 43.02 65.17 13.47
CA LEU A 573 42.19 66.01 14.37
C LEU A 573 40.70 66.38 14.09
N ALA A 574 39.89 66.11 15.13
CA ALA A 574 38.94 67.01 15.85
C ALA A 574 37.56 67.46 15.27
N GLY A 575 36.50 67.01 15.95
CA GLY A 575 35.61 67.88 16.76
C GLY A 575 34.26 68.35 16.18
N LYS A 576 33.14 67.97 16.85
CA LYS A 576 32.14 68.87 17.50
C LYS A 576 30.80 68.17 17.77
N GLY A 577 30.54 67.91 19.05
CA GLY A 577 29.44 68.51 19.85
C GLY A 577 27.97 68.13 19.61
N PRO A 578 27.12 68.23 20.67
CA PRO A 578 25.92 67.43 20.91
C PRO A 578 24.62 68.27 20.89
N VAL A 579 23.46 67.70 21.26
CA VAL A 579 22.36 68.35 22.03
C VAL A 579 21.08 67.45 22.13
N ASP A 580 20.66 67.23 23.38
CA ASP A 580 19.32 67.10 24.01
C ASP A 580 18.19 66.25 23.36
N GLY A 581 17.31 65.53 24.09
CA GLY A 581 16.97 65.47 25.51
C GLY A 581 15.44 65.47 25.71
N VAL A 582 14.95 64.77 26.76
CA VAL A 582 13.62 64.90 27.46
C VAL A 582 12.43 64.06 26.92
N LYS A 583 11.52 63.40 27.68
CA LYS A 583 11.36 62.73 29.01
C LYS A 583 9.89 62.22 29.10
N HIS A 584 9.64 61.15 29.88
CA HIS A 584 8.56 60.87 30.89
C HIS A 584 8.27 59.36 30.96
N ALA A 585 8.50 58.62 32.07
CA ALA A 585 7.72 58.50 33.34
C ALA A 585 6.27 58.06 33.06
N ASP A 586 5.64 57.05 33.67
CA ASP A 586 5.71 56.41 35.00
C ASP A 586 4.80 55.16 34.89
N ASP A 587 5.06 54.04 35.58
CA ASP A 587 3.97 53.20 36.12
C ASP A 587 4.46 52.14 37.12
N THR A 588 3.73 52.07 38.23
CA THR A 588 3.99 51.34 39.47
C THR A 588 3.30 49.97 39.55
N ASP A 589 3.90 49.07 40.35
CA ASP A 589 3.30 47.99 41.14
C ASP A 589 2.56 46.83 40.45
N ARG A 590 3.11 45.60 40.61
CA ARG A 590 2.45 44.43 41.29
C ARG A 590 3.39 43.21 41.43
N PRO A 591 3.11 42.28 42.37
CA PRO A 591 4.10 41.71 43.27
C PRO A 591 4.64 40.33 42.87
N SER A 592 5.75 40.01 43.53
CA SER A 592 6.44 38.72 43.61
C SER A 592 5.54 37.55 44.02
N LEU A 593 5.52 36.52 43.18
CA LEU A 593 5.21 35.14 43.57
C LEU A 593 6.51 34.34 43.58
N LYS A 594 6.97 34.02 44.79
CA LYS A 594 7.95 32.97 45.01
C LYS A 594 7.24 31.63 44.80
N GLU A 595 7.43 31.02 43.64
CA GLU A 595 7.19 29.58 43.47
C GLU A 595 8.51 28.88 43.17
N GLN A 596 8.61 27.67 43.67
CA GLN A 596 9.83 26.93 43.96
C GLN A 596 10.50 26.47 42.66
N ASP A 597 11.67 27.04 42.38
CA ASP A 597 12.56 26.66 41.28
C ASP A 597 13.20 25.28 41.58
N HIS A 598 12.47 24.20 41.26
CA HIS A 598 13.13 22.97 40.88
C HIS A 598 13.56 23.14 39.43
N SER A 599 14.73 23.74 39.20
CA SER A 599 15.34 23.77 37.88
C SER A 599 15.61 22.33 37.45
N HIS A 600 14.74 21.80 36.59
CA HIS A 600 14.98 20.53 35.92
C HIS A 600 16.26 20.70 35.11
N VAL A 601 17.36 20.09 35.55
CA VAL A 601 18.65 20.24 34.86
C VAL A 601 18.56 19.54 33.50
N ILE A 602 18.43 20.38 32.47
CA ILE A 602 18.75 20.19 31.07
C ILE A 602 19.98 19.32 30.79
N ARG A 603 19.95 18.04 30.39
CA ARG A 603 21.20 17.29 30.05
C ARG A 603 21.20 16.69 28.65
N ASN A 604 22.27 16.87 27.88
CA ASN A 604 22.46 16.27 26.55
C ASN A 604 22.82 14.77 26.61
N LEU A 605 22.98 14.11 25.46
CA LEU A 605 23.32 12.67 25.37
C LEU A 605 24.65 12.30 26.04
N ASN A 606 25.60 13.25 26.11
CA ASN A 606 26.88 13.07 26.79
C ASN A 606 26.83 13.44 28.29
N GLY A 607 25.68 13.89 28.79
CA GLY A 607 25.46 14.26 30.19
C GLY A 607 25.87 15.70 30.55
N GLU A 608 26.23 16.52 29.57
CA GLU A 608 26.55 17.94 29.75
C GLU A 608 25.26 18.76 29.96
N ILE A 609 25.38 19.86 30.69
CA ILE A 609 24.23 20.70 31.06
C ILE A 609 23.89 21.61 29.88
N ALA A 610 22.67 21.50 29.38
CA ALA A 610 22.09 22.40 28.38
C ALA A 610 21.32 23.54 29.06
N VAL A 611 21.31 24.72 28.44
CA VAL A 611 20.62 25.91 28.96
C VAL A 611 19.11 25.73 28.88
N ASP A 612 18.62 25.21 27.75
CA ASP A 612 17.22 24.88 27.52
C ASP A 612 17.07 23.59 26.68
N GLU A 613 15.84 23.26 26.28
CA GLU A 613 15.55 22.08 25.46
C GLU A 613 16.04 22.23 24.01
N PHE A 614 16.10 23.45 23.47
CA PHE A 614 16.55 23.72 22.11
C PHE A 614 18.08 23.56 21.98
N ASP A 615 18.83 24.14 22.91
CA ASP A 615 20.28 23.96 23.02
C ASP A 615 20.64 22.50 23.20
N LYS A 616 19.86 21.78 24.02
CA LYS A 616 20.04 20.33 24.17
C LYS A 616 19.89 19.62 22.83
N ASP A 617 18.87 19.95 22.04
CA ASP A 617 18.58 19.28 20.79
C ASP A 617 19.62 19.59 19.72
N ALA A 618 20.07 20.84 19.60
CA ALA A 618 21.18 21.22 18.73
C ALA A 618 22.47 20.48 19.10
N MET A 619 22.80 20.38 20.40
CA MET A 619 23.94 19.59 20.87
C MET A 619 23.78 18.10 20.56
N ASN A 620 22.59 17.52 20.76
CA ASN A 620 22.36 16.11 20.46
C ASN A 620 22.47 15.81 18.96
N TYR A 621 21.95 16.71 18.11
CA TYR A 621 22.10 16.61 16.67
C TYR A 621 23.57 16.56 16.27
N GLN A 622 24.38 17.50 16.76
CA GLN A 622 25.82 17.52 16.47
C GLN A 622 26.53 16.25 16.99
N ILE A 623 26.22 15.80 18.21
CA ILE A 623 26.79 14.56 18.78
C ILE A 623 26.48 13.35 17.90
N LEU A 624 25.26 13.25 17.39
CA LEU A 624 24.84 12.12 16.55
C LEU A 624 25.51 12.18 15.17
N MET A 625 25.62 13.36 14.57
CA MET A 625 26.37 13.56 13.32
C MET A 625 27.85 13.17 13.48
N ASP A 626 28.52 13.68 14.52
CA ASP A 626 29.91 13.35 14.80
C ASP A 626 30.11 11.84 15.02
N LYS A 627 29.15 11.16 15.64
CA LYS A 627 29.20 9.71 15.82
C LYS A 627 29.04 8.95 14.50
N LEU A 628 28.18 9.42 13.59
CA LEU A 628 28.05 8.82 12.25
C LEU A 628 29.37 8.94 11.48
N ASP A 629 30.04 10.10 11.55
CA ASP A 629 31.32 10.33 10.89
C ASP A 629 32.43 9.43 11.49
N ARG A 630 32.45 9.24 12.81
CA ARG A 630 33.39 8.28 13.45
C ARG A 630 33.17 6.83 13.02
N ILE A 631 31.94 6.44 12.68
CA ILE A 631 31.67 5.09 12.15
C ILE A 631 32.30 4.94 10.77
N LEU A 632 32.21 5.96 9.91
CA LEU A 632 32.87 5.97 8.61
C LEU A 632 34.39 5.85 8.74
N GLU A 633 35.00 6.67 9.61
CA GLU A 633 36.43 6.59 9.92
C GLU A 633 36.84 5.20 10.41
N ARG A 634 36.05 4.59 11.31
CA ARG A 634 36.34 3.26 11.86
C ARG A 634 36.24 2.16 10.80
N LEU A 635 35.34 2.30 9.85
CA LEU A 635 35.09 1.31 8.79
C LEU A 635 36.00 1.51 7.57
N ASP A 636 36.91 2.49 7.59
CA ASP A 636 37.76 2.86 6.45
C ASP A 636 36.92 3.20 5.20
N LEU A 637 35.74 3.77 5.43
CA LEU A 637 34.85 4.27 4.40
C LEU A 637 35.08 5.78 4.35
N GLU A 638 35.92 6.25 3.42
CA GLU A 638 36.15 7.69 3.24
C GLU A 638 34.80 8.42 3.06
N ALA A 639 34.67 9.53 3.78
CA ALA A 639 33.47 10.38 3.86
C ALA A 639 33.38 11.37 2.71
#